data_AF-A0A964ZCX0-F1
#
_entry.id   AF-A0A964ZCX0-F1
#
_cell.length_a   1.000
_cell.length_b   1.000
_cell.length_c   1.000
_cell.angle_alpha   90.00
_cell.angle_beta   90.00
_cell.angle_gamma   90.00
#
_symmetry.space_group_name_H-M   'P 1'
#
loop_
_entity.id
_entity.type
_entity.pdbx_description
1 polymer ?
#
loop_
_entity_poly.entity_id
_entity_poly.type
_entity_poly.pdbx_seq_one_letter_code
_entity_poly.pdbx_strand_id
1 'polypeptide(L)'
;MRHVMQVVHDELPSALRSAVGAANAMPETLFDVQPLQIKDTLADGELSTFKPPWQRAQCLMAIKSTGLYEAACNLFWLDCRSAHRLHFDLPVARPSWATVHEVFERMFSTSASGFGGVTPGSSTRLYFPVTIPAFVLDEKQLDTDTFAGTLLLASGHTLVYSWFLAMWHALQSKDRPWMLRLWECALTVSVRVRRVTSQDPRPVILDSWSFSESVQVAKLACSDSFVVFAAKVASFAKLYIEASPKANQDSVIKHLVSQGVRFNGAALNATMYKMANSVHGALDTRSLAQVQILEWKYGPELLSTSYNKLGRLVQVAQKSACAIPNSSIDECLLFCLQMMDYSVVTGLVRSAKFFTMDIVDKQKDGAQGWFGMTCNKFKFLQFMRGPFLANMLEYNEAFYKTARDDVLPQFQDPESVLKAYPVKSLEHSAIDEDDGSNADAGMTANAPKLSPVAIQLRDLLCSVYRGEFDACFKQGNLEQAARDMLASTAEGDRTPMQPLHQAYDGLLRSAATMAVVSSEPDAVGNSRALQREGSAVSDDGNGEIRQNCLKRASVERKKYVQFVVVPRLAKSELDAAFARSGIRNAQTGKDSHRLFVCCADLIVEHPSEPWIRSQGPDEKTLTEIADWFKEMKGGYDWLLLFDGRNRETLQRLQKLMQGRPHLNELTLLFVGGGRAEVGRTRKVAFGANNVETALVFPPWPRTSMSAKPRTAFNVLGETSTHDITYSGIPFRSRKAIPRIAEKDKAEIVGMSSPAGVPENLTQEFSNPILFWQEAKPVELYEQLLADFDARSVFDVSPGSGALAEACLRLGISYVGVTTRMTHATWLSNVLDRMVLGHIVMPGRPCYQKDFAAEVRTHVSDILRALEEAESADDIDMDPFADQ
;
A
#
# COMPACT_ATOMS: atom_id res chain seq x y z
N MET A 1 34.66 -7.88 5.69
CA MET A 1 34.72 -9.08 4.80
C MET A 1 36.10 -9.36 4.20
N ARG A 2 36.76 -8.42 3.49
CA ARG A 2 38.11 -8.68 2.91
C ARG A 2 39.11 -9.25 3.95
N HIS A 3 39.16 -8.62 5.13
CA HIS A 3 39.98 -9.11 6.24
C HIS A 3 39.57 -10.51 6.73
N VAL A 4 38.26 -10.74 6.95
CA VAL A 4 37.69 -12.05 7.35
C VAL A 4 38.13 -13.16 6.39
N MET A 5 37.97 -12.95 5.09
CA MET A 5 38.38 -13.93 4.08
C MET A 5 39.89 -14.17 4.11
N GLN A 6 40.69 -13.12 4.23
CA GLN A 6 42.15 -13.24 4.31
C GLN A 6 42.57 -14.12 5.49
N VAL A 7 42.03 -13.85 6.68
CA VAL A 7 42.27 -14.66 7.89
C VAL A 7 41.89 -16.13 7.66
N VAL A 8 40.72 -16.40 7.08
CA VAL A 8 40.30 -17.78 6.78
C VAL A 8 41.26 -18.46 5.80
N HIS A 9 41.70 -17.78 4.74
CA HIS A 9 42.67 -18.34 3.79
C HIS A 9 44.01 -18.68 4.46
N ASP A 10 44.47 -17.84 5.39
CA ASP A 10 45.78 -17.98 6.02
C ASP A 10 45.77 -19.02 7.16
N GLU A 11 44.73 -19.04 8.00
CA GLU A 11 44.69 -19.86 9.20
C GLU A 11 44.11 -21.27 8.97
N LEU A 12 43.08 -21.41 8.12
CA LEU A 12 42.36 -22.67 7.92
C LEU A 12 43.25 -23.84 7.50
N PRO A 13 44.24 -23.70 6.59
CA PRO A 13 45.11 -24.83 6.21
C PRO A 13 45.84 -25.44 7.40
N SER A 14 46.35 -24.59 8.29
CA SER A 14 47.07 -25.04 9.50
C SER A 14 46.13 -25.72 10.50
N ALA A 15 44.93 -25.16 10.68
CA ALA A 15 43.91 -25.70 11.57
C ALA A 15 43.41 -27.08 11.09
N LEU A 16 43.20 -27.25 9.78
CA LEU A 16 42.82 -28.53 9.18
C LEU A 16 43.91 -29.60 9.34
N ARG A 17 45.19 -29.26 9.12
CA ARG A 17 46.30 -30.19 9.34
C ARG A 17 46.39 -30.66 10.79
N SER A 18 46.22 -29.74 11.75
CA SER A 18 46.11 -30.10 13.16
C SER A 18 44.89 -30.98 13.46
N ALA A 19 43.85 -30.91 12.62
CA ALA A 19 42.57 -31.57 12.86
C ALA A 19 42.46 -32.99 12.29
N VAL A 20 43.13 -33.29 11.18
CA VAL A 20 42.98 -34.60 10.49
C VAL A 20 44.09 -35.59 10.89
N GLY A 21 45.16 -35.12 11.55
CA GLY A 21 46.28 -35.95 11.98
C GLY A 21 47.23 -36.31 10.82
N ALA A 22 48.45 -36.75 11.14
CA ALA A 22 49.55 -36.91 10.18
C ALA A 22 49.33 -37.96 9.06
N ALA A 23 48.26 -38.77 9.14
CA ALA A 23 48.00 -39.88 8.21
C ALA A 23 47.29 -39.47 6.90
N ASN A 24 46.65 -38.30 6.86
CA ASN A 24 46.01 -37.76 5.65
C ASN A 24 46.70 -36.45 5.28
N ALA A 25 47.53 -36.48 4.23
CA ALA A 25 48.18 -35.28 3.71
C ALA A 25 47.13 -34.33 3.13
N MET A 26 46.67 -33.36 3.93
CA MET A 26 45.89 -32.24 3.41
C MET A 26 46.80 -31.41 2.49
N PRO A 27 46.34 -31.06 1.26
CA PRO A 27 47.10 -30.22 0.33
C PRO A 27 47.58 -28.91 0.96
N GLU A 28 48.67 -28.35 0.42
CA GLU A 28 49.22 -27.08 0.90
C GLU A 28 48.23 -25.93 0.73
N THR A 29 47.44 -25.95 -0.35
CA THR A 29 46.45 -24.93 -0.66
C THR A 29 45.02 -25.48 -0.58
N LEU A 30 44.07 -24.61 -0.20
CA LEU A 30 42.68 -25.00 -0.03
C LEU A 30 41.98 -25.34 -1.35
N PHE A 31 42.43 -24.80 -2.48
CA PHE A 31 41.81 -25.01 -3.79
C PHE A 31 42.26 -26.31 -4.47
N ASP A 32 43.36 -26.93 -4.04
CA ASP A 32 43.81 -28.23 -4.55
C ASP A 32 42.94 -29.39 -4.05
N VAL A 33 42.13 -29.15 -3.02
CA VAL A 33 41.23 -30.16 -2.45
C VAL A 33 40.04 -30.39 -3.38
N GLN A 34 39.86 -31.65 -3.78
CA GLN A 34 38.75 -32.08 -4.61
C GLN A 34 37.41 -32.10 -3.86
N PRO A 35 36.27 -31.91 -4.55
CA PRO A 35 34.95 -32.03 -3.96
C PRO A 35 34.71 -33.43 -3.37
N LEU A 36 33.88 -33.52 -2.34
CA LEU A 36 33.63 -34.81 -1.68
C LEU A 36 32.83 -35.76 -2.58
N GLN A 37 33.26 -37.01 -2.62
CA GLN A 37 32.57 -38.08 -3.34
C GLN A 37 31.28 -38.49 -2.61
N ILE A 38 30.26 -38.85 -3.37
CA ILE A 38 29.05 -39.49 -2.85
C ILE A 38 29.39 -40.96 -2.59
N LYS A 39 29.01 -41.50 -1.43
CA LYS A 39 29.25 -42.94 -1.14
C LYS A 39 28.33 -43.80 -2.01
N ASP A 40 28.88 -44.82 -2.66
CA ASP A 40 28.17 -45.75 -3.56
C ASP A 40 27.05 -46.57 -2.88
N THR A 41 26.94 -46.54 -1.56
CA THR A 41 26.01 -47.37 -0.77
C THR A 41 24.68 -46.70 -0.45
N LEU A 42 24.41 -45.49 -0.94
CA LEU A 42 23.16 -44.78 -0.67
C LEU A 42 22.05 -45.26 -1.60
N ALA A 43 20.86 -45.49 -1.06
CA ALA A 43 19.71 -45.98 -1.84
C ALA A 43 19.17 -44.89 -2.79
N ASP A 44 18.62 -45.30 -3.93
CA ASP A 44 17.97 -44.38 -4.89
C ASP A 44 16.90 -43.53 -4.16
N GLY A 45 17.08 -42.21 -4.18
CA GLY A 45 16.18 -41.24 -3.53
C GLY A 45 16.62 -40.71 -2.17
N GLU A 46 17.70 -41.23 -1.55
CA GLU A 46 18.21 -40.71 -0.26
C GLU A 46 18.88 -39.32 -0.38
N LEU A 47 19.26 -38.89 -1.59
CA LEU A 47 19.93 -37.61 -1.85
C LEU A 47 19.16 -36.76 -2.87
N SER A 48 18.09 -36.08 -2.44
CA SER A 48 17.31 -35.18 -3.32
C SER A 48 17.98 -33.84 -3.63
N THR A 49 19.08 -33.49 -2.93
CA THR A 49 19.74 -32.16 -3.02
C THR A 49 21.20 -32.19 -3.47
N PHE A 50 21.82 -33.36 -3.68
CA PHE A 50 23.24 -33.48 -3.97
C PHE A 50 23.55 -33.59 -5.48
N LYS A 51 24.58 -32.87 -5.92
CA LYS A 51 25.13 -32.97 -7.29
C LYS A 51 26.37 -33.87 -7.28
N PRO A 52 26.64 -34.63 -8.36
CA PRO A 52 27.90 -35.38 -8.49
C PRO A 52 29.10 -34.42 -8.44
N PRO A 53 30.25 -34.87 -7.91
CA PRO A 53 31.46 -34.05 -7.85
C PRO A 53 31.95 -33.69 -9.26
N TRP A 54 32.64 -32.56 -9.36
CA TRP A 54 33.18 -32.04 -10.61
C TRP A 54 34.02 -33.08 -11.37
N GLN A 55 33.74 -33.25 -12.66
CA GLN A 55 34.54 -34.08 -13.55
C GLN A 55 34.88 -33.32 -14.83
N ARG A 56 36.17 -33.08 -15.07
CA ARG A 56 36.67 -32.34 -16.24
C ARG A 56 36.12 -32.87 -17.56
N ALA A 57 36.17 -34.18 -17.79
CA ALA A 57 35.69 -34.78 -19.04
C ALA A 57 34.19 -34.51 -19.28
N GLN A 58 33.36 -34.66 -18.24
CA GLN A 58 31.93 -34.38 -18.31
C GLN A 58 31.64 -32.89 -18.50
N CYS A 59 32.41 -32.03 -17.81
CA CYS A 59 32.31 -30.58 -17.96
C CYS A 59 32.54 -30.16 -19.41
N LEU A 60 33.65 -30.58 -20.02
CA LEU A 60 34.00 -30.22 -21.40
C LEU A 60 32.94 -30.74 -22.40
N MET A 61 32.38 -31.93 -22.17
CA MET A 61 31.29 -32.46 -22.99
C MET A 61 29.99 -31.65 -22.81
N ALA A 62 29.63 -31.28 -21.57
CA ALA A 62 28.44 -30.52 -21.26
C ALA A 62 28.51 -29.09 -21.81
N ILE A 63 29.64 -28.41 -21.63
CA ILE A 63 29.86 -27.06 -22.15
C ILE A 63 29.76 -27.03 -23.68
N LYS A 64 30.31 -28.04 -24.38
CA LYS A 64 30.19 -28.15 -25.84
C LYS A 64 28.76 -28.43 -26.33
N SER A 65 27.97 -29.18 -25.55
CA SER A 65 26.63 -29.63 -25.97
C SER A 65 25.51 -28.66 -25.56
N THR A 66 25.51 -28.19 -24.31
CA THR A 66 24.43 -27.39 -23.72
C THR A 66 24.89 -25.99 -23.28
N GLY A 67 26.20 -25.72 -23.28
CA GLY A 67 26.77 -24.46 -22.84
C GLY A 67 26.85 -24.30 -21.31
N LEU A 68 26.40 -25.28 -20.52
CA LEU A 68 26.42 -25.24 -19.06
C LEU A 68 26.80 -26.60 -18.46
N TYR A 69 27.37 -26.59 -17.26
CA TYR A 69 27.66 -27.79 -16.47
C TYR A 69 27.27 -27.56 -15.01
N GLU A 70 26.63 -28.55 -14.38
CA GLU A 70 26.29 -28.51 -12.95
C GLU A 70 26.99 -29.65 -12.21
N ALA A 71 27.67 -29.33 -11.11
CA ALA A 71 28.37 -30.29 -10.28
C ALA A 71 28.59 -29.75 -8.86
N ALA A 72 28.98 -30.60 -7.92
CA ALA A 72 29.52 -30.18 -6.63
C ALA A 72 30.99 -29.75 -6.81
N CYS A 73 31.35 -28.62 -6.18
CA CYS A 73 32.68 -28.03 -6.21
C CYS A 73 33.21 -27.71 -4.81
N ASN A 74 34.47 -27.33 -4.77
CA ASN A 74 35.10 -26.69 -3.62
C ASN A 74 34.77 -25.19 -3.62
N LEU A 75 34.31 -24.63 -2.50
CA LEU A 75 33.98 -23.22 -2.36
C LEU A 75 35.14 -22.29 -2.75
N PHE A 76 36.38 -22.70 -2.48
CA PHE A 76 37.60 -21.93 -2.79
C PHE A 76 37.92 -21.86 -4.29
N TRP A 77 37.17 -22.58 -5.13
CA TRP A 77 37.23 -22.45 -6.58
C TRP A 77 36.55 -21.19 -7.11
N LEU A 78 35.63 -20.61 -6.32
CA LEU A 78 34.84 -19.44 -6.68
C LEU A 78 35.59 -18.12 -6.47
N ASP A 79 35.51 -17.24 -7.46
CA ASP A 79 35.99 -15.86 -7.38
C ASP A 79 34.83 -14.91 -7.06
N CYS A 80 34.75 -14.49 -5.80
CA CYS A 80 33.79 -13.50 -5.32
C CYS A 80 34.37 -12.08 -5.20
N ARG A 81 35.61 -11.82 -5.65
CA ARG A 81 36.32 -10.54 -5.46
C ARG A 81 36.56 -9.78 -6.76
N SER A 82 36.59 -10.47 -7.90
CA SER A 82 37.15 -9.90 -9.14
C SER A 82 36.13 -9.35 -10.13
N ALA A 83 35.10 -8.64 -9.66
CA ALA A 83 34.15 -7.94 -10.55
C ALA A 83 34.84 -6.96 -11.52
N HIS A 84 36.01 -6.44 -11.17
CA HIS A 84 36.85 -5.56 -12.01
C HIS A 84 37.50 -6.25 -13.22
N ARG A 85 37.44 -7.59 -13.32
CA ARG A 85 37.96 -8.36 -14.47
C ARG A 85 36.95 -8.47 -15.62
N LEU A 86 35.73 -7.96 -15.45
CA LEU A 86 34.68 -8.03 -16.45
C LEU A 86 34.77 -6.86 -17.42
N HIS A 87 34.66 -7.15 -18.72
CA HIS A 87 34.53 -6.15 -19.80
C HIS A 87 33.06 -5.78 -20.09
N PHE A 88 32.14 -6.29 -19.28
CA PHE A 88 30.71 -6.02 -19.37
C PHE A 88 30.15 -5.78 -17.98
N ASP A 89 29.06 -5.00 -17.91
CA ASP A 89 28.35 -4.79 -16.65
C ASP A 89 27.51 -6.03 -16.31
N LEU A 90 27.84 -6.67 -15.20
CA LEU A 90 27.02 -7.72 -14.59
C LEU A 90 26.29 -7.15 -13.37
N PRO A 91 24.98 -6.86 -13.46
CA PRO A 91 24.25 -6.33 -12.32
C PRO A 91 24.11 -7.39 -11.24
N VAL A 92 24.77 -7.19 -10.11
CA VAL A 92 24.72 -8.09 -8.94
C VAL A 92 24.47 -7.30 -7.67
N ALA A 93 23.66 -7.86 -6.78
CA ALA A 93 23.45 -7.31 -5.45
C ALA A 93 24.77 -7.24 -4.69
N ARG A 94 25.06 -6.10 -4.06
CA ARG A 94 26.18 -5.94 -3.14
C ARG A 94 25.69 -6.31 -1.75
N PRO A 95 26.22 -7.38 -1.13
CA PRO A 95 25.72 -7.83 0.17
C PRO A 95 25.96 -6.79 1.25
N SER A 96 24.91 -6.45 2.00
CA SER A 96 25.02 -5.65 3.20
C SER A 96 25.60 -6.49 4.35
N TRP A 97 26.28 -5.86 5.33
CA TRP A 97 26.79 -6.62 6.48
C TRP A 97 25.69 -7.28 7.29
N ALA A 98 24.56 -6.57 7.48
CA ALA A 98 23.39 -7.09 8.18
C ALA A 98 22.85 -8.36 7.49
N THR A 99 22.78 -8.33 6.16
CA THR A 99 22.31 -9.47 5.35
C THR A 99 23.27 -10.65 5.43
N VAL A 100 24.57 -10.41 5.38
CA VAL A 100 25.59 -11.46 5.54
C VAL A 100 25.49 -12.10 6.93
N HIS A 101 25.27 -11.29 7.97
CA HIS A 101 25.11 -11.76 9.34
C HIS A 101 23.82 -12.57 9.53
N GLU A 102 22.69 -12.11 8.98
CA GLU A 102 21.42 -12.83 9.04
C GLU A 102 21.52 -14.22 8.40
N VAL A 103 22.10 -14.30 7.20
CA VAL A 103 22.29 -15.58 6.50
C VAL A 103 23.30 -16.47 7.26
N PHE A 104 24.35 -15.88 7.85
CA PHE A 104 25.27 -16.59 8.74
C PHE A 104 24.53 -17.24 9.91
N GLU A 105 23.77 -16.45 10.68
CA GLU A 105 23.02 -16.91 11.85
C GLU A 105 22.04 -18.02 11.52
N ARG A 106 21.41 -17.93 10.35
CA ARG A 106 20.37 -18.88 9.96
C ARG A 106 20.91 -20.18 9.38
N MET A 107 22.07 -20.15 8.72
CA MET A 107 22.57 -21.27 7.93
C MET A 107 23.83 -21.91 8.49
N PHE A 108 24.71 -21.14 9.12
CA PHE A 108 26.09 -21.54 9.39
C PHE A 108 26.53 -21.31 10.84
N SER A 109 25.68 -20.74 11.70
CA SER A 109 25.94 -20.64 13.14
C SER A 109 25.75 -22.01 13.83
N THR A 110 26.36 -22.18 14.99
CA THR A 110 26.23 -23.40 15.81
C THR A 110 24.80 -23.61 16.32
N SER A 111 24.01 -22.54 16.41
CA SER A 111 22.60 -22.54 16.80
C SER A 111 21.65 -22.63 15.60
N ALA A 112 22.16 -22.64 14.37
CA ALA A 112 21.33 -22.73 13.18
C ALA A 112 20.52 -24.03 13.21
N SER A 113 19.19 -23.91 13.12
CA SER A 113 18.30 -25.07 12.94
C SER A 113 18.49 -25.75 11.58
N GLY A 114 19.24 -25.10 10.66
CA GLY A 114 19.41 -25.50 9.27
C GLY A 114 18.09 -25.55 8.49
N PHE A 115 18.17 -25.91 7.21
CA PHE A 115 17.04 -26.46 6.45
C PHE A 115 16.80 -27.95 6.77
N GLY A 116 17.19 -28.40 7.96
CA GLY A 116 17.06 -29.78 8.44
C GLY A 116 17.20 -29.78 9.95
N GLY A 117 16.07 -29.62 10.65
CA GLY A 117 15.95 -29.38 12.08
C GLY A 117 16.98 -30.11 12.93
N VAL A 118 17.61 -29.36 13.84
CA VAL A 118 18.46 -29.91 14.88
C VAL A 118 17.56 -30.60 15.91
N THR A 119 17.42 -31.91 15.79
CA THR A 119 17.02 -32.76 16.91
C THR A 119 18.29 -33.11 17.67
N PRO A 120 18.35 -33.00 19.01
CA PRO A 120 19.49 -33.49 19.78
C PRO A 120 19.75 -34.97 19.44
N GLY A 121 20.88 -35.25 18.77
CA GLY A 121 21.25 -36.60 18.32
C GLY A 121 21.02 -36.93 16.83
N SER A 122 20.49 -36.02 16.00
CA SER A 122 20.42 -36.23 14.54
C SER A 122 21.68 -35.72 13.83
N SER A 123 22.20 -36.51 12.89
CA SER A 123 23.39 -36.23 12.07
C SER A 123 23.06 -35.42 10.81
N THR A 124 22.34 -34.31 10.92
CA THR A 124 22.06 -33.47 9.73
C THR A 124 23.32 -32.67 9.32
N ARG A 125 23.71 -32.81 8.05
CA ARG A 125 24.91 -32.20 7.45
C ARG A 125 24.62 -30.76 7.00
N LEU A 126 25.60 -29.86 7.11
CA LEU A 126 25.51 -28.49 6.56
C LEU A 126 25.66 -28.50 5.04
N TYR A 127 24.83 -27.76 4.31
CA TYR A 127 24.89 -27.66 2.85
C TYR A 127 24.41 -26.30 2.34
N PHE A 128 24.80 -25.96 1.11
CA PHE A 128 24.26 -24.81 0.38
C PHE A 128 22.91 -25.20 -0.24
N PRO A 129 21.80 -24.50 0.05
CA PRO A 129 20.46 -24.93 -0.32
C PRO A 129 20.09 -24.63 -1.78
N VAL A 130 20.98 -23.96 -2.52
CA VAL A 130 20.77 -23.52 -3.89
C VAL A 130 22.04 -23.75 -4.71
N THR A 131 21.88 -24.00 -6.01
CA THR A 131 23.00 -24.08 -6.96
C THR A 131 23.55 -22.69 -7.25
N ILE A 132 24.81 -22.46 -6.94
CA ILE A 132 25.49 -21.16 -7.13
C ILE A 132 25.88 -20.98 -8.60
N PRO A 133 25.43 -19.91 -9.29
CA PRO A 133 25.82 -19.67 -10.67
C PRO A 133 27.23 -19.06 -10.74
N ALA A 134 28.08 -19.66 -11.56
CA ALA A 134 29.43 -19.22 -11.85
C ALA A 134 29.71 -19.29 -13.35
N PHE A 135 30.78 -18.64 -13.80
CA PHE A 135 31.11 -18.60 -15.21
C PHE A 135 32.61 -18.44 -15.47
N VAL A 136 32.98 -18.71 -16.71
CA VAL A 136 34.31 -18.48 -17.27
C VAL A 136 34.21 -17.63 -18.54
N LEU A 137 35.27 -16.89 -18.83
CA LEU A 137 35.36 -16.07 -20.04
C LEU A 137 36.01 -16.83 -21.21
N ASP A 138 36.83 -17.83 -20.90
CA ASP A 138 37.46 -18.71 -21.88
C ASP A 138 37.23 -20.18 -21.46
N GLU A 139 36.74 -21.00 -22.38
CA GLU A 139 36.51 -22.43 -22.17
C GLU A 139 37.80 -23.17 -21.79
N LYS A 140 38.97 -22.68 -22.22
CA LYS A 140 40.27 -23.23 -21.82
C LYS A 140 40.48 -23.21 -20.30
N GLN A 141 39.82 -22.29 -19.59
CA GLN A 141 39.88 -22.23 -18.13
C GLN A 141 39.22 -23.43 -17.45
N LEU A 142 38.35 -24.17 -18.16
CA LEU A 142 37.69 -25.38 -17.67
C LEU A 142 38.51 -26.66 -17.94
N ASP A 143 39.62 -26.55 -18.67
CA ASP A 143 40.50 -27.68 -18.98
C ASP A 143 41.47 -28.00 -17.83
N THR A 144 40.93 -28.07 -16.62
CA THR A 144 41.64 -28.30 -15.35
C THR A 144 40.74 -29.08 -14.39
N ASP A 145 41.35 -29.75 -13.43
CA ASP A 145 40.66 -30.49 -12.37
C ASP A 145 40.49 -29.67 -11.09
N THR A 146 41.14 -28.51 -11.00
CA THR A 146 41.09 -27.58 -9.86
C THR A 146 41.11 -26.12 -10.31
N PHE A 147 40.52 -25.23 -9.52
CA PHE A 147 40.44 -23.80 -9.84
C PHE A 147 40.95 -22.96 -8.68
N ALA A 148 41.99 -22.15 -8.91
CA ALA A 148 42.57 -21.28 -7.89
C ALA A 148 41.77 -19.98 -7.74
N GLY A 149 40.48 -20.09 -7.37
CA GLY A 149 39.58 -18.93 -7.30
C GLY A 149 39.42 -18.24 -8.65
N THR A 150 39.20 -19.02 -9.72
CA THR A 150 39.07 -18.51 -11.10
C THR A 150 37.67 -18.66 -11.66
N LEU A 151 36.77 -19.39 -11.00
CA LEU A 151 35.36 -19.48 -11.40
C LEU A 151 34.62 -18.21 -10.97
N LEU A 152 34.36 -17.30 -11.91
CA LEU A 152 33.76 -16.01 -11.62
C LEU A 152 32.33 -16.19 -11.10
N LEU A 153 32.02 -15.57 -9.97
CA LEU A 153 30.71 -15.69 -9.34
C LEU A 153 29.68 -14.79 -10.05
N ALA A 154 28.60 -15.39 -10.56
CA ALA A 154 27.52 -14.63 -11.19
C ALA A 154 26.48 -14.10 -10.19
N SER A 155 26.29 -14.83 -9.08
CA SER A 155 25.44 -14.46 -7.95
C SER A 155 25.75 -15.35 -6.74
N GLY A 156 25.23 -15.01 -5.56
CA GLY A 156 25.44 -15.80 -4.33
C GLY A 156 26.55 -15.28 -3.42
N HIS A 157 27.05 -14.08 -3.67
CA HIS A 157 28.07 -13.41 -2.84
C HIS A 157 27.72 -13.42 -1.35
N THR A 158 26.46 -13.13 -0.99
CA THR A 158 26.00 -13.17 0.40
C THR A 158 26.23 -14.53 1.06
N LEU A 159 25.83 -15.63 0.40
CA LEU A 159 25.99 -16.99 0.94
C LEU A 159 27.46 -17.35 1.14
N VAL A 160 28.29 -17.04 0.15
CA VAL A 160 29.74 -17.26 0.22
C VAL A 160 30.35 -16.46 1.38
N TYR A 161 30.01 -15.18 1.51
CA TYR A 161 30.48 -14.33 2.60
C TYR A 161 29.99 -14.80 3.97
N SER A 162 28.75 -15.26 4.10
CA SER A 162 28.22 -15.80 5.35
C SER A 162 28.94 -17.07 5.79
N TRP A 163 29.33 -17.94 4.85
CA TRP A 163 30.17 -19.09 5.15
C TRP A 163 31.57 -18.67 5.63
N PHE A 164 32.20 -17.69 4.97
CA PHE A 164 33.51 -17.17 5.41
C PHE A 164 33.44 -16.56 6.82
N LEU A 165 32.35 -15.85 7.14
CA LEU A 165 32.12 -15.34 8.48
C LEU A 165 31.98 -16.46 9.52
N ALA A 166 31.24 -17.52 9.20
CA ALA A 166 31.09 -18.70 10.07
C ALA A 166 32.43 -19.40 10.33
N MET A 167 33.20 -19.62 9.27
CA MET A 167 34.51 -20.26 9.36
C MET A 167 35.47 -19.41 10.20
N TRP A 168 35.46 -18.09 10.00
CA TRP A 168 36.25 -17.18 10.81
C TRP A 168 35.88 -17.29 12.29
N HIS A 169 34.59 -17.28 12.66
CA HIS A 169 34.16 -17.47 14.05
C HIS A 169 34.64 -18.83 14.62
N ALA A 170 34.54 -19.91 13.84
CA ALA A 170 35.00 -21.23 14.28
C ALA A 170 36.52 -21.25 14.54
N LEU A 171 37.31 -20.59 13.69
CA LEU A 171 38.76 -20.45 13.85
C LEU A 171 39.12 -19.63 15.10
N GLN A 172 38.48 -18.47 15.27
CA GLN A 172 38.72 -17.59 16.43
C GLN A 172 38.36 -18.28 17.75
N SER A 173 37.24 -19.00 17.79
CA SER A 173 36.80 -19.77 18.96
C SER A 173 37.51 -21.12 19.14
N LYS A 174 38.37 -21.50 18.19
CA LYS A 174 39.04 -22.82 18.12
C LYS A 174 38.04 -24.00 18.20
N ASP A 175 36.83 -23.81 17.69
CA ASP A 175 35.80 -24.84 17.63
C ASP A 175 36.08 -25.82 16.48
N ARG A 176 36.95 -26.78 16.76
CA ARG A 176 37.39 -27.79 15.79
C ARG A 176 36.23 -28.63 15.23
N PRO A 177 35.28 -29.15 16.04
CA PRO A 177 34.12 -29.87 15.51
C PRO A 177 33.31 -29.05 14.50
N TRP A 178 33.00 -27.79 14.80
CA TRP A 178 32.23 -26.95 13.91
C TRP A 178 33.01 -26.54 12.64
N MET A 179 34.29 -26.21 12.80
CA MET A 179 35.19 -25.94 11.68
C MET A 179 35.20 -27.09 10.66
N LEU A 180 35.28 -28.34 11.13
CA LEU A 180 35.27 -29.52 10.24
C LEU A 180 33.93 -29.68 9.51
N ARG A 181 32.80 -29.39 10.15
CA ARG A 181 31.47 -29.40 9.50
C ARG A 181 31.35 -28.32 8.44
N LEU A 182 31.83 -27.11 8.72
CA LEU A 182 31.86 -26.02 7.74
C LEU A 182 32.78 -26.35 6.56
N TRP A 183 33.92 -26.99 6.82
CA TRP A 183 34.84 -27.46 5.78
C TRP A 183 34.19 -28.53 4.90
N GLU A 184 33.52 -29.52 5.50
CA GLU A 184 32.75 -30.53 4.77
C GLU A 184 31.68 -29.88 3.87
N CYS A 185 30.98 -28.86 4.37
CA CYS A 185 30.00 -28.09 3.60
C CYS A 185 30.64 -27.39 2.38
N ALA A 186 31.81 -26.78 2.56
CA ALA A 186 32.55 -26.10 1.49
C ALA A 186 33.04 -27.02 0.38
N LEU A 187 33.17 -28.32 0.63
CA LEU A 187 33.56 -29.31 -0.39
C LEU A 187 32.36 -29.91 -1.13
N THR A 188 31.14 -29.42 -0.87
CA THR A 188 29.89 -29.92 -1.46
C THR A 188 29.03 -28.82 -2.06
N VAL A 189 29.64 -27.70 -2.45
CA VAL A 189 28.90 -26.56 -3.01
C VAL A 189 28.41 -26.92 -4.39
N SER A 190 27.09 -26.97 -4.58
CA SER A 190 26.50 -27.14 -5.91
C SER A 190 26.72 -25.87 -6.74
N VAL A 191 27.35 -25.99 -7.91
CA VAL A 191 27.56 -24.88 -8.85
C VAL A 191 26.95 -25.18 -10.21
N ARG A 192 26.54 -24.11 -10.91
CA ARG A 192 26.25 -24.11 -12.34
C ARG A 192 27.29 -23.25 -13.01
N VAL A 193 28.16 -23.86 -13.80
CA VAL A 193 29.20 -23.16 -14.54
C VAL A 193 28.78 -22.99 -15.99
N ARG A 194 28.84 -21.75 -16.48
CA ARG A 194 28.56 -21.41 -17.87
C ARG A 194 29.77 -20.78 -18.56
N ARG A 195 29.95 -21.06 -19.85
CA ARG A 195 30.85 -20.28 -20.71
C ARG A 195 30.15 -18.99 -21.15
N VAL A 196 30.79 -17.84 -20.93
CA VAL A 196 30.29 -16.53 -21.35
C VAL A 196 31.32 -15.86 -22.26
N THR A 197 30.86 -15.22 -23.33
CA THR A 197 31.72 -14.35 -24.14
C THR A 197 31.50 -12.90 -23.73
N SER A 198 32.52 -12.07 -23.84
CA SER A 198 32.38 -10.63 -23.56
C SER A 198 31.36 -9.94 -24.48
N GLN A 199 31.00 -10.55 -25.62
CA GLN A 199 30.01 -10.04 -26.56
C GLN A 199 28.57 -10.45 -26.23
N ASP A 200 28.36 -11.52 -25.45
CA ASP A 200 27.01 -11.96 -25.06
C ASP A 200 26.94 -12.42 -23.59
N PRO A 201 26.79 -11.48 -22.65
CA PRO A 201 26.62 -11.78 -21.23
C PRO A 201 25.17 -12.13 -20.86
N ARG A 202 24.22 -12.19 -21.81
CA ARG A 202 22.81 -12.48 -21.51
C ARG A 202 22.60 -13.78 -20.73
N PRO A 203 23.29 -14.90 -21.04
CA PRO A 203 23.10 -16.15 -20.31
C PRO A 203 23.47 -16.07 -18.83
N VAL A 204 24.53 -15.34 -18.48
CA VAL A 204 24.94 -15.17 -17.08
C VAL A 204 24.03 -14.23 -16.31
N ILE A 205 23.45 -13.22 -16.99
CA ILE A 205 22.39 -12.39 -16.41
C ILE A 205 21.17 -13.26 -16.06
N LEU A 206 20.76 -14.17 -16.95
CA LEU A 206 19.64 -15.10 -16.71
C LEU A 206 19.94 -16.06 -15.55
N ASP A 207 21.14 -16.63 -15.47
CA ASP A 207 21.52 -17.52 -14.36
C ASP A 207 21.55 -16.77 -13.02
N SER A 208 22.10 -15.55 -13.00
CA SER A 208 22.10 -14.68 -11.82
C SER A 208 20.68 -14.34 -11.35
N TRP A 209 19.74 -14.21 -12.29
CA TRP A 209 18.33 -13.94 -12.01
C TRP A 209 17.58 -15.17 -11.50
N SER A 210 17.76 -16.32 -12.15
CA SER A 210 17.20 -17.60 -11.72
C SER A 210 17.67 -17.97 -10.32
N PHE A 211 18.92 -17.66 -10.00
CA PHE A 211 19.44 -17.81 -8.65
C PHE A 211 18.71 -16.94 -7.63
N SER A 212 18.46 -15.67 -7.93
CA SER A 212 17.71 -14.75 -7.06
C SER A 212 16.34 -15.30 -6.67
N GLU A 213 15.59 -15.86 -7.63
CA GLU A 213 14.29 -16.49 -7.35
C GLU A 213 14.44 -17.80 -6.56
N SER A 214 15.50 -18.57 -6.81
CA SER A 214 15.79 -19.80 -6.06
C SER A 214 16.06 -19.51 -4.58
N VAL A 215 16.83 -18.47 -4.27
CA VAL A 215 17.08 -18.07 -2.87
C VAL A 215 15.85 -17.45 -2.22
N GLN A 216 15.00 -16.76 -2.99
CA GLN A 216 13.70 -16.26 -2.51
C GLN A 216 12.77 -17.41 -2.11
N VAL A 217 12.69 -18.48 -2.92
CA VAL A 217 11.93 -19.70 -2.60
C VAL A 217 12.50 -20.40 -1.37
N ALA A 218 13.83 -20.43 -1.23
CA ALA A 218 14.52 -20.87 -0.02
C ALA A 218 14.41 -19.85 1.15
N LYS A 219 13.60 -18.79 1.01
CA LYS A 219 13.36 -17.73 1.99
C LYS A 219 14.64 -17.08 2.51
N LEU A 220 15.75 -17.11 1.79
CA LEU A 220 17.02 -16.49 2.19
C LEU A 220 16.97 -15.01 1.88
N ALA A 221 17.48 -14.19 2.80
CA ALA A 221 17.59 -12.75 2.63
C ALA A 221 18.67 -12.35 1.61
N CYS A 222 18.87 -13.10 0.52
CA CYS A 222 19.90 -12.84 -0.49
C CYS A 222 19.36 -12.75 -1.92
N SER A 223 18.03 -12.59 -2.07
CA SER A 223 17.40 -12.26 -3.35
C SER A 223 17.73 -10.83 -3.78
N ASP A 224 17.62 -10.57 -5.08
CA ASP A 224 17.83 -9.26 -5.67
C ASP A 224 16.77 -8.25 -5.16
N SER A 225 17.22 -7.02 -4.87
CA SER A 225 16.28 -5.91 -4.76
C SER A 225 15.76 -5.49 -6.13
N PHE A 226 14.66 -4.73 -6.17
CA PHE A 226 14.08 -4.29 -7.44
C PHE A 226 15.05 -3.45 -8.28
N VAL A 227 16.00 -2.76 -7.67
CA VAL A 227 17.00 -1.96 -8.39
C VAL A 227 17.98 -2.85 -9.15
N VAL A 228 18.44 -3.94 -8.52
CA VAL A 228 19.29 -4.93 -9.17
C VAL A 228 18.53 -5.66 -10.28
N PHE A 229 17.28 -6.05 -10.01
CA PHE A 229 16.37 -6.60 -11.01
C PHE A 229 16.19 -5.66 -12.20
N ALA A 230 15.95 -4.37 -11.96
CA ALA A 230 15.76 -3.37 -13.01
C ALA A 230 17.00 -3.20 -13.88
N ALA A 231 18.20 -3.22 -13.27
CA ALA A 231 19.46 -3.20 -13.99
C ALA A 231 19.67 -4.47 -14.85
N LYS A 232 19.26 -5.65 -14.36
CA LYS A 232 19.28 -6.90 -15.16
C LYS A 232 18.32 -6.82 -16.35
N VAL A 233 17.09 -6.33 -16.15
CA VAL A 233 16.10 -6.10 -17.22
C VAL A 233 16.69 -5.18 -18.30
N ALA A 234 17.22 -4.02 -17.91
CA ALA A 234 17.72 -3.03 -18.84
C ALA A 234 18.97 -3.51 -19.61
N SER A 235 19.92 -4.13 -18.91
CA SER A 235 21.13 -4.69 -19.50
C SER A 235 20.79 -5.79 -20.51
N PHE A 236 19.88 -6.70 -20.15
CA PHE A 236 19.43 -7.75 -21.06
C PHE A 236 18.69 -7.18 -22.27
N ALA A 237 17.74 -6.26 -22.04
CA ALA A 237 16.93 -5.67 -23.10
C ALA A 237 17.81 -4.94 -24.13
N LYS A 238 18.80 -4.17 -23.67
CA LYS A 238 19.79 -3.51 -24.53
C LYS A 238 20.50 -4.50 -25.45
N LEU A 239 21.10 -5.55 -24.87
CA LEU A 239 21.83 -6.57 -25.62
C LEU A 239 20.93 -7.36 -26.58
N TYR A 240 19.68 -7.61 -26.19
CA TYR A 240 18.70 -8.27 -27.05
C TYR A 240 18.32 -7.43 -28.25
N ILE A 241 18.09 -6.13 -28.06
CA ILE A 241 17.74 -5.20 -29.14
C ILE A 241 18.93 -4.99 -30.09
N GLU A 242 20.15 -4.87 -29.56
CA GLU A 242 21.38 -4.79 -30.37
C GLU A 242 21.57 -6.04 -31.25
N ALA A 243 21.30 -7.23 -30.71
CA ALA A 243 21.36 -8.48 -31.45
C ALA A 243 20.15 -8.71 -32.38
N SER A 244 19.05 -7.97 -32.21
CA SER A 244 17.82 -8.11 -32.98
C SER A 244 17.17 -6.74 -33.21
N PRO A 245 17.65 -5.94 -34.19
CA PRO A 245 17.23 -4.54 -34.35
C PRO A 245 15.73 -4.33 -34.66
N LYS A 246 15.01 -5.38 -35.06
CA LYS A 246 13.55 -5.37 -35.27
C LYS A 246 12.76 -5.66 -33.99
N ALA A 247 13.44 -5.96 -32.88
CA ALA A 247 12.81 -6.23 -31.60
C ALA A 247 12.14 -4.97 -31.06
N ASN A 248 10.90 -5.13 -30.61
CA ASN A 248 10.16 -4.13 -29.87
C ASN A 248 9.99 -4.56 -28.41
N GLN A 249 9.47 -3.66 -27.57
CA GLN A 249 9.25 -3.93 -26.14
C GLN A 249 8.47 -5.23 -25.88
N ASP A 250 7.41 -5.49 -26.65
CA ASP A 250 6.59 -6.71 -26.47
C ASP A 250 7.38 -7.98 -26.79
N SER A 251 8.23 -7.94 -27.82
CA SER A 251 9.10 -9.08 -28.15
C SER A 251 10.14 -9.37 -27.07
N VAL A 252 10.72 -8.33 -26.46
CA VAL A 252 11.65 -8.45 -25.33
C VAL A 252 10.94 -9.06 -24.12
N ILE A 253 9.75 -8.55 -23.77
CA ILE A 253 8.95 -9.07 -22.65
C ILE A 253 8.59 -10.54 -22.90
N LYS A 254 8.07 -10.88 -24.09
CA LYS A 254 7.73 -12.26 -24.46
C LYS A 254 8.94 -13.19 -24.35
N HIS A 255 10.12 -12.73 -24.78
CA HIS A 255 11.35 -13.50 -24.67
C HIS A 255 11.75 -13.70 -23.20
N LEU A 256 11.77 -12.65 -22.38
CA LEU A 256 12.09 -12.77 -20.96
C LEU A 256 11.10 -13.69 -20.23
N VAL A 257 9.80 -13.57 -20.51
CA VAL A 257 8.77 -14.46 -19.95
C VAL A 257 8.99 -15.92 -20.37
N SER A 258 9.40 -16.18 -21.63
CA SER A 258 9.71 -17.54 -22.08
C SER A 258 10.97 -18.10 -21.42
N GLN A 259 11.90 -17.24 -20.97
CA GLN A 259 13.05 -17.61 -20.15
C GLN A 259 12.69 -17.78 -18.64
N GLY A 260 11.41 -17.67 -18.26
CA GLY A 260 10.97 -17.88 -16.88
C GLY A 260 11.28 -16.71 -15.93
N VAL A 261 11.53 -15.53 -16.47
CA VAL A 261 11.93 -14.34 -15.71
C VAL A 261 10.82 -13.87 -14.75
N ARG A 262 11.17 -13.73 -13.47
CA ARG A 262 10.27 -13.38 -12.36
C ARG A 262 10.90 -12.38 -11.40
N PHE A 263 10.05 -11.65 -10.66
CA PHE A 263 10.43 -10.86 -9.51
C PHE A 263 9.54 -11.24 -8.33
N ASN A 264 10.12 -11.72 -7.24
CA ASN A 264 9.38 -12.13 -6.04
C ASN A 264 8.25 -13.12 -6.37
N GLY A 265 8.53 -14.11 -7.23
CA GLY A 265 7.58 -15.12 -7.68
C GLY A 265 6.63 -14.67 -8.80
N ALA A 266 6.45 -13.36 -9.03
CA ALA A 266 5.58 -12.85 -10.09
C ALA A 266 6.30 -12.84 -11.44
N ALA A 267 5.65 -13.36 -12.49
CA ALA A 267 6.18 -13.29 -13.85
C ALA A 267 6.30 -11.84 -14.33
N LEU A 268 7.35 -11.55 -15.09
CA LEU A 268 7.53 -10.25 -15.73
C LEU A 268 6.30 -9.91 -16.58
N ASN A 269 5.81 -8.68 -16.42
CA ASN A 269 4.69 -8.15 -17.20
C ASN A 269 5.03 -6.73 -17.73
N ALA A 270 4.17 -6.19 -18.59
CA ALA A 270 4.39 -4.89 -19.21
C ALA A 270 4.57 -3.74 -18.20
N THR A 271 3.81 -3.75 -17.09
CA THR A 271 3.92 -2.76 -16.02
C THR A 271 5.27 -2.84 -15.34
N MET A 272 5.69 -4.06 -14.95
CA MET A 272 6.97 -4.31 -14.29
C MET A 272 8.15 -3.97 -15.20
N TYR A 273 8.10 -4.32 -16.48
CA TYR A 273 9.11 -3.95 -17.48
C TYR A 273 9.22 -2.44 -17.65
N LYS A 274 8.08 -1.72 -17.74
CA LYS A 274 8.05 -0.26 -17.81
C LYS A 274 8.66 0.37 -16.56
N MET A 275 8.33 -0.14 -15.38
CA MET A 275 8.89 0.36 -14.12
C MET A 275 10.38 0.07 -13.98
N ALA A 276 10.85 -1.12 -14.39
CA ALA A 276 12.26 -1.47 -14.39
C ALA A 276 13.08 -0.49 -15.24
N ASN A 277 12.65 -0.24 -16.49
CA ASN A 277 13.34 0.72 -17.35
C ASN A 277 13.27 2.16 -16.82
N SER A 278 12.12 2.56 -16.26
CA SER A 278 11.97 3.89 -15.66
C SER A 278 12.86 4.10 -14.44
N VAL A 279 12.97 3.10 -13.56
CA VAL A 279 13.82 3.17 -12.37
C VAL A 279 15.29 3.13 -12.76
N HIS A 280 15.69 2.21 -13.64
CA HIS A 280 17.08 2.11 -14.09
C HIS A 280 17.53 3.37 -14.84
N GLY A 281 16.67 3.94 -15.69
CA GLY A 281 16.98 5.14 -16.45
C GLY A 281 16.99 6.45 -15.65
N ALA A 282 16.43 6.45 -14.43
CA ALA A 282 16.33 7.64 -13.60
C ALA A 282 17.31 7.67 -12.41
N LEU A 283 17.91 6.53 -12.04
CA LEU A 283 18.86 6.47 -10.93
C LEU A 283 20.30 6.60 -11.45
N ASP A 284 20.91 7.77 -11.23
CA ASP A 284 22.34 7.98 -11.45
C ASP A 284 23.19 7.24 -10.40
N THR A 285 24.52 7.28 -10.56
CA THR A 285 25.46 6.60 -9.64
C THR A 285 25.28 7.06 -8.19
N ARG A 286 24.96 8.34 -7.95
CA ARG A 286 24.78 8.90 -6.61
C ARG A 286 23.47 8.43 -5.98
N SER A 287 22.38 8.51 -6.71
CA SER A 287 21.05 8.05 -6.26
C SER A 287 21.05 6.55 -6.01
N LEU A 288 21.71 5.76 -6.87
CA LEU A 288 21.89 4.33 -6.66
C LEU A 288 22.69 4.03 -5.39
N ALA A 289 23.78 4.76 -5.14
CA ALA A 289 24.56 4.63 -3.91
C ALA A 289 23.71 4.98 -2.68
N GLN A 290 22.87 6.02 -2.75
CA GLN A 290 21.98 6.38 -1.66
C GLN A 290 20.91 5.32 -1.40
N VAL A 291 20.32 4.71 -2.44
CA VAL A 291 19.41 3.56 -2.25
C VAL A 291 20.13 2.42 -1.52
N GLN A 292 21.37 2.11 -1.90
CA GLN A 292 22.18 1.07 -1.23
C GLN A 292 22.47 1.42 0.24
N ILE A 293 22.72 2.69 0.56
CA ILE A 293 22.90 3.15 1.94
C ILE A 293 21.60 2.97 2.74
N LEU A 294 20.45 3.33 2.16
CA LEU A 294 19.15 3.13 2.80
C LEU A 294 18.85 1.64 3.03
N GLU A 295 19.10 0.78 2.04
CA GLU A 295 18.97 -0.68 2.16
C GLU A 295 19.89 -1.22 3.26
N TRP A 296 21.13 -0.73 3.36
CA TRP A 296 22.08 -1.17 4.36
C TRP A 296 21.70 -0.74 5.78
N LYS A 297 21.28 0.53 5.97
CA LYS A 297 20.91 1.07 7.28
C LYS A 297 19.55 0.54 7.79
N TYR A 298 18.58 0.39 6.88
CA TYR A 298 17.18 0.21 7.25
C TYR A 298 16.51 -1.04 6.68
N GLY A 299 17.22 -1.79 5.82
CA GLY A 299 16.70 -2.95 5.12
C GLY A 299 16.03 -2.61 3.78
N PRO A 300 15.94 -3.59 2.86
CA PRO A 300 15.37 -3.37 1.53
C PRO A 300 13.86 -3.08 1.54
N GLU A 301 13.16 -3.47 2.61
CA GLU A 301 11.71 -3.26 2.80
C GLU A 301 11.31 -1.77 2.79
N LEU A 302 12.27 -0.91 3.15
CA LEU A 302 12.08 0.53 3.14
C LEU A 302 11.69 1.03 1.74
N LEU A 303 12.32 0.52 0.68
CA LEU A 303 12.16 1.10 -0.65
C LEU A 303 12.17 0.07 -1.80
N SER A 304 13.01 -0.95 -1.74
CA SER A 304 13.42 -1.73 -2.91
C SER A 304 12.86 -3.15 -2.99
N THR A 305 12.10 -3.63 -2.00
CA THR A 305 11.36 -4.91 -2.13
C THR A 305 10.11 -4.80 -2.99
N SER A 306 9.56 -3.60 -3.18
CA SER A 306 8.39 -3.34 -4.02
C SER A 306 8.69 -2.35 -5.13
N TYR A 307 8.45 -2.73 -6.38
CA TYR A 307 8.63 -1.86 -7.53
C TYR A 307 7.65 -0.68 -7.59
N ASN A 308 6.52 -0.77 -6.88
CA ASN A 308 5.52 0.29 -6.85
C ASN A 308 6.05 1.54 -6.14
N LYS A 309 6.79 1.37 -5.03
CA LYS A 309 7.31 2.50 -4.23
C LYS A 309 8.40 3.26 -4.96
N LEU A 310 9.40 2.55 -5.48
CA LEU A 310 10.47 3.11 -6.32
C LEU A 310 9.92 3.73 -7.60
N GLY A 311 9.04 3.01 -8.32
CA GLY A 311 8.42 3.53 -9.53
C GLY A 311 7.63 4.81 -9.26
N ARG A 312 6.94 4.89 -8.10
CA ARG A 312 6.21 6.08 -7.71
C ARG A 312 7.12 7.25 -7.36
N LEU A 313 8.19 7.01 -6.59
CA LEU A 313 9.21 8.01 -6.29
C LEU A 313 9.75 8.64 -7.59
N VAL A 314 10.16 7.80 -8.55
CA VAL A 314 10.65 8.25 -9.86
C VAL A 314 9.62 9.08 -10.61
N GLN A 315 8.37 8.64 -10.68
CA GLN A 315 7.30 9.40 -11.35
C GLN A 315 7.06 10.77 -10.72
N VAL A 316 7.04 10.84 -9.39
CA VAL A 316 6.78 12.10 -8.65
C VAL A 316 7.97 13.05 -8.78
N ALA A 317 9.20 12.54 -8.68
CA ALA A 317 10.42 13.31 -8.85
C ALA A 317 10.55 13.84 -10.29
N GLN A 318 10.28 13.00 -11.30
CA GLN A 318 10.32 13.39 -12.71
C GLN A 318 9.30 14.49 -13.03
N LYS A 319 8.06 14.34 -12.56
CA LYS A 319 7.04 15.39 -12.71
C LYS A 319 7.45 16.70 -12.03
N SER A 320 8.16 16.61 -10.90
CA SER A 320 8.57 17.77 -10.12
C SER A 320 9.77 18.49 -10.70
N ALA A 321 10.78 17.76 -11.21
CA ALA A 321 11.97 18.33 -11.84
C ALA A 321 11.62 19.08 -13.13
N CYS A 322 10.69 18.57 -13.95
CA CYS A 322 10.23 19.25 -15.16
C CYS A 322 9.53 20.60 -14.89
N ALA A 323 9.13 20.88 -13.65
CA ALA A 323 8.45 22.11 -13.27
C ALA A 323 9.41 23.23 -12.80
N ILE A 324 10.71 22.96 -12.66
CA ILE A 324 11.71 23.94 -12.22
C ILE A 324 12.77 24.14 -13.33
N PRO A 325 13.00 25.37 -13.79
CA PRO A 325 14.12 25.66 -14.69
C PRO A 325 15.46 25.26 -14.06
N ASN A 326 16.34 24.62 -14.83
CA ASN A 326 17.70 24.23 -14.42
C ASN A 326 17.81 23.19 -13.28
N SER A 327 16.77 22.42 -12.98
CA SER A 327 16.86 21.25 -12.07
C SER A 327 16.87 19.93 -12.84
N SER A 328 17.65 18.94 -12.38
CA SER A 328 17.65 17.60 -12.98
C SER A 328 16.79 16.60 -12.18
N ILE A 329 16.35 15.54 -12.85
CA ILE A 329 15.64 14.43 -12.20
C ILE A 329 16.54 13.77 -11.15
N ASP A 330 17.83 13.63 -11.46
CA ASP A 330 18.83 13.01 -10.59
C ASP A 330 19.01 13.78 -9.28
N GLU A 331 19.04 15.12 -9.34
CA GLU A 331 19.15 15.97 -8.15
C GLU A 331 17.91 15.87 -7.25
N CYS A 332 16.72 15.87 -7.85
CA CYS A 332 15.46 15.74 -7.13
C CYS A 332 15.34 14.36 -6.46
N LEU A 333 15.75 13.30 -7.17
CA LEU A 333 15.75 11.92 -6.64
C LEU A 333 16.75 11.76 -5.50
N LEU A 334 17.99 12.20 -5.70
CA LEU A 334 19.02 12.15 -4.67
C LEU A 334 18.56 12.91 -3.41
N PHE A 335 18.00 14.11 -3.58
CA PHE A 335 17.44 14.88 -2.48
C PHE A 335 16.34 14.10 -1.73
N CYS A 336 15.39 13.50 -2.44
CA CYS A 336 14.33 12.71 -1.81
C CYS A 336 14.88 11.52 -1.02
N LEU A 337 15.86 10.80 -1.58
CA LEU A 337 16.49 9.64 -0.93
C LEU A 337 17.32 10.04 0.29
N GLN A 338 18.07 11.15 0.22
CA GLN A 338 18.80 11.69 1.37
C GLN A 338 17.83 12.23 2.43
N MET A 339 16.68 12.80 2.04
CA MET A 339 15.66 13.25 2.99
C MET A 339 15.03 12.07 3.75
N MET A 340 14.93 10.89 3.14
CA MET A 340 14.48 9.68 3.86
C MET A 340 15.47 9.33 4.98
N ASP A 341 16.78 9.35 4.69
CA ASP A 341 17.83 9.10 5.69
C ASP A 341 17.82 10.19 6.78
N TYR A 342 17.78 11.45 6.37
CA TYR A 342 17.68 12.61 7.26
C TYR A 342 16.51 12.47 8.24
N SER A 343 15.31 12.20 7.74
CA SER A 343 14.11 12.10 8.59
C SER A 343 14.20 10.99 9.65
N VAL A 344 14.87 9.88 9.34
CA VAL A 344 15.07 8.79 10.32
C VAL A 344 16.16 9.16 11.32
N VAL A 345 17.31 9.66 10.85
CA VAL A 345 18.46 10.02 11.70
C VAL A 345 18.13 11.15 12.69
N THR A 346 17.33 12.13 12.26
CA THR A 346 16.95 13.27 13.12
C THR A 346 15.70 13.00 13.95
N GLY A 347 15.09 11.81 13.84
CA GLY A 347 13.86 11.46 14.58
C GLY A 347 12.58 12.15 14.09
N LEU A 348 12.59 12.80 12.92
CA LEU A 348 11.37 13.37 12.32
C LEU A 348 10.32 12.31 12.00
N VAL A 349 10.78 11.09 11.71
CA VAL A 349 9.91 9.92 11.58
C VAL A 349 10.39 8.83 12.55
N ARG A 350 9.44 8.15 13.19
CA ARG A 350 9.73 7.19 14.27
C ARG A 350 10.61 6.02 13.83
N SER A 351 10.50 5.58 12.58
CA SER A 351 11.33 4.52 12.01
C SER A 351 11.20 4.45 10.50
N ALA A 352 12.06 3.64 9.86
CA ALA A 352 11.97 3.28 8.45
C ALA A 352 10.60 2.69 8.03
N LYS A 353 9.84 2.08 8.97
CA LYS A 353 8.49 1.55 8.71
C LYS A 353 7.45 2.65 8.41
N PHE A 354 7.80 3.91 8.65
CA PHE A 354 6.95 5.06 8.30
C PHE A 354 6.69 5.18 6.79
N PHE A 355 7.63 4.79 5.94
CA PHE A 355 7.51 5.00 4.49
C PHE A 355 6.64 3.93 3.81
N THR A 356 5.39 3.79 4.22
CA THR A 356 4.40 2.92 3.57
C THR A 356 3.88 3.57 2.28
N MET A 357 3.29 2.77 1.37
CA MET A 357 2.71 3.30 0.12
C MET A 357 1.66 4.39 0.38
N ASP A 358 0.82 4.18 1.41
CA ASP A 358 -0.20 5.15 1.78
C ASP A 358 0.38 6.47 2.27
N ILE A 359 1.57 6.48 2.88
CA ILE A 359 2.20 7.71 3.37
C ILE A 359 2.96 8.44 2.27
N VAL A 360 3.67 7.69 1.41
CA VAL A 360 4.53 8.28 0.39
C VAL A 360 3.78 8.75 -0.85
N ASP A 361 2.61 8.16 -1.15
CA ASP A 361 1.77 8.54 -2.29
C ASP A 361 0.69 9.59 -1.94
N LYS A 362 0.18 10.24 -2.98
CA LYS A 362 -0.87 11.24 -2.94
C LYS A 362 -2.08 10.71 -2.19
N GLN A 363 -2.51 11.50 -1.21
CA GLN A 363 -3.64 11.19 -0.35
C GLN A 363 -4.96 11.37 -1.10
N LYS A 364 -6.00 10.65 -0.66
CA LYS A 364 -7.34 10.69 -1.27
C LYS A 364 -8.02 12.07 -1.17
N ASP A 365 -7.55 12.92 -0.27
CA ASP A 365 -7.97 14.33 -0.10
C ASP A 365 -7.39 15.29 -1.15
N GLY A 366 -6.53 14.80 -2.04
CA GLY A 366 -5.85 15.61 -3.04
C GLY A 366 -4.51 16.18 -2.57
N ALA A 367 -4.16 16.06 -1.28
CA ALA A 367 -2.88 16.48 -0.73
C ALA A 367 -1.74 15.56 -1.21
N GLN A 368 -0.56 16.14 -1.36
CA GLN A 368 0.64 15.41 -1.73
C GLN A 368 1.04 14.45 -0.61
N GLY A 369 1.40 13.22 -0.98
CA GLY A 369 2.09 12.29 -0.08
C GLY A 369 3.49 12.77 0.26
N TRP A 370 4.20 12.01 1.08
CA TRP A 370 5.54 12.36 1.52
C TRP A 370 6.49 12.62 0.34
N PHE A 371 6.44 11.83 -0.75
CA PHE A 371 7.28 12.10 -1.94
C PHE A 371 6.97 13.45 -2.60
N GLY A 372 5.68 13.80 -2.75
CA GLY A 372 5.28 15.06 -3.37
C GLY A 372 5.59 16.27 -2.47
N MET A 373 5.42 16.12 -1.15
CA MET A 373 5.83 17.11 -0.16
C MET A 373 7.35 17.37 -0.20
N THR A 374 8.16 16.30 -0.19
CA THR A 374 9.62 16.40 -0.27
C THR A 374 10.08 16.99 -1.60
N CYS A 375 9.43 16.67 -2.72
CA CYS A 375 9.67 17.34 -4.00
C CYS A 375 9.32 18.84 -3.95
N ASN A 376 8.31 19.25 -3.18
CA ASN A 376 7.98 20.66 -2.99
C ASN A 376 9.00 21.37 -2.09
N LYS A 377 9.58 20.69 -1.09
CA LYS A 377 10.74 21.21 -0.35
C LYS A 377 11.92 21.47 -1.28
N PHE A 378 12.24 20.50 -2.15
CA PHE A 378 13.29 20.65 -3.14
C PHE A 378 13.04 21.86 -4.05
N LYS A 379 11.81 22.04 -4.56
CA LYS A 379 11.41 23.23 -5.35
C LYS A 379 11.68 24.54 -4.63
N PHE A 380 11.29 24.61 -3.36
CA PHE A 380 11.51 25.79 -2.55
C PHE A 380 12.99 26.09 -2.36
N LEU A 381 13.82 25.08 -2.05
CA LEU A 381 15.26 25.27 -1.90
C LEU A 381 15.92 25.72 -3.21
N GLN A 382 15.48 25.20 -4.36
CA GLN A 382 15.97 25.67 -5.66
C GLN A 382 15.55 27.12 -5.96
N PHE A 383 14.33 27.52 -5.57
CA PHE A 383 13.90 28.91 -5.63
C PHE A 383 14.80 29.82 -4.76
N MET A 384 15.11 29.39 -3.54
CA MET A 384 15.98 30.15 -2.62
C MET A 384 17.39 30.33 -3.18
N ARG A 385 17.94 29.32 -3.86
CA ARG A 385 19.31 29.32 -4.40
C ARG A 385 19.47 30.07 -5.72
N GLY A 386 18.42 30.12 -6.54
CA GLY A 386 18.46 30.76 -7.85
C GLY A 386 17.73 32.12 -7.85
N PRO A 387 16.42 32.15 -8.15
CA PRO A 387 15.64 33.38 -8.29
C PRO A 387 15.71 34.33 -7.09
N PHE A 388 15.58 33.82 -5.87
CA PHE A 388 15.61 34.66 -4.68
C PHE A 388 17.00 35.28 -4.47
N LEU A 389 18.04 34.47 -4.51
CA LEU A 389 19.41 34.93 -4.31
C LEU A 389 19.84 35.92 -5.40
N ALA A 390 19.44 35.71 -6.66
CA ALA A 390 19.71 36.65 -7.75
C ALA A 390 19.11 38.04 -7.49
N ASN A 391 17.87 38.11 -7.00
CA ASN A 391 17.23 39.38 -6.64
C ASN A 391 17.92 40.06 -5.44
N MET A 392 18.48 39.29 -4.51
CA MET A 392 19.21 39.84 -3.36
C MET A 392 20.57 40.44 -3.72
N LEU A 393 21.18 40.05 -4.85
CA LEU A 393 22.44 40.65 -5.32
C LEU A 393 22.27 42.16 -5.58
N GLU A 394 21.15 42.55 -6.20
CA GLU A 394 20.85 43.94 -6.52
C GLU A 394 20.47 44.76 -5.28
N TYR A 395 19.92 44.10 -4.25
CA TYR A 395 19.41 44.77 -3.06
C TYR A 395 20.45 44.88 -1.94
N ASN A 396 21.22 43.82 -1.67
CA ASN A 396 22.21 43.78 -0.60
C ASN A 396 23.34 42.79 -0.96
N GLU A 397 24.39 43.31 -1.59
CA GLU A 397 25.54 42.53 -2.05
C GLU A 397 26.27 41.79 -0.90
N ALA A 398 26.35 42.39 0.29
CA ALA A 398 26.99 41.77 1.45
C ALA A 398 26.19 40.57 1.98
N PHE A 399 24.86 40.70 2.07
CA PHE A 399 23.97 39.59 2.38
C PHE A 399 24.03 38.52 1.29
N TYR A 400 24.00 38.92 0.02
CA TYR A 400 24.13 37.99 -1.11
C TYR A 400 25.38 37.12 -0.99
N LYS A 401 26.56 37.74 -0.77
CA LYS A 401 27.82 37.01 -0.60
C LYS A 401 27.77 36.07 0.59
N THR A 402 27.33 36.54 1.76
CA THR A 402 27.20 35.72 2.98
C THR A 402 26.22 34.56 2.78
N ALA A 403 25.06 34.82 2.17
CA ALA A 403 24.04 33.80 1.91
C ALA A 403 24.54 32.76 0.88
N ARG A 404 25.19 33.20 -0.19
CA ARG A 404 25.74 32.36 -1.25
C ARG A 404 26.90 31.49 -0.77
N ASP A 405 27.83 32.08 -0.03
CA ASP A 405 29.13 31.46 0.26
C ASP A 405 29.12 30.75 1.62
N ASP A 406 28.39 31.27 2.62
CA ASP A 406 28.43 30.75 3.98
C ASP A 406 27.18 29.96 4.39
N VAL A 407 25.97 30.33 3.93
CA VAL A 407 24.71 29.72 4.40
C VAL A 407 24.17 28.65 3.46
N LEU A 408 23.81 29.01 2.23
CA LEU A 408 23.15 28.11 1.27
C LEU A 408 23.93 26.83 0.95
N PRO A 409 25.28 26.80 0.92
CA PRO A 409 26.03 25.56 0.73
C PRO A 409 25.77 24.52 1.84
N GLN A 410 25.41 24.95 3.04
CA GLN A 410 25.07 24.05 4.16
C GLN A 410 23.70 23.37 3.98
N PHE A 411 22.81 23.95 3.16
CA PHE A 411 21.45 23.46 2.90
C PHE A 411 21.25 23.04 1.43
N GLN A 412 22.35 22.71 0.76
CA GLN A 412 22.32 22.28 -0.64
C GLN A 412 21.54 20.96 -0.78
N ASP A 413 21.74 20.05 0.15
CA ASP A 413 21.11 18.75 0.23
C ASP A 413 21.09 18.25 1.69
N PRO A 414 20.31 17.22 2.01
CA PRO A 414 20.16 16.76 3.40
C PRO A 414 21.44 16.22 4.02
N GLU A 415 22.38 15.70 3.21
CA GLU A 415 23.68 15.23 3.69
C GLU A 415 24.55 16.41 4.13
N SER A 416 24.55 17.50 3.36
CA SER A 416 25.22 18.76 3.69
C SER A 416 24.70 19.34 5.02
N VAL A 417 23.39 19.24 5.25
CA VAL A 417 22.78 19.65 6.53
C VAL A 417 23.26 18.79 7.68
N LEU A 418 23.23 17.46 7.56
CA LEU A 418 23.72 16.55 8.62
C LEU A 418 25.20 16.78 8.91
N LYS A 419 26.00 17.14 7.90
CA LYS A 419 27.42 17.45 8.07
C LYS A 419 27.64 18.78 8.80
N ALA A 420 26.86 19.80 8.47
CA ALA A 420 26.93 21.12 9.11
C ALA A 420 26.32 21.11 10.53
N TYR A 421 25.31 20.27 10.75
CA TYR A 421 24.54 20.16 11.98
C TYR A 421 24.39 18.69 12.42
N PRO A 422 25.44 18.07 12.95
CA PRO A 422 25.40 16.67 13.36
C PRO A 422 24.46 16.46 14.56
N VAL A 423 23.62 15.43 14.47
CA VAL A 423 22.78 14.97 15.59
C VAL A 423 23.70 14.34 16.65
N LYS A 424 23.69 14.83 17.89
CA LYS A 424 24.42 14.17 18.99
C LYS A 424 23.86 12.76 19.17
N SER A 425 24.73 11.76 19.09
CA SER A 425 24.44 10.33 18.99
C SER A 425 23.45 9.82 20.05
N LEU A 426 22.37 9.19 19.59
CA LEU A 426 21.55 8.24 20.34
C LEU A 426 22.35 6.94 20.55
N GLU A 427 23.25 6.91 21.52
CA GLU A 427 23.79 5.67 22.06
C GLU A 427 23.61 5.69 23.59
N HIS A 428 22.85 4.71 24.10
CA HIS A 428 22.53 4.41 25.51
C HIS A 428 21.35 5.16 26.15
N SER A 429 20.14 4.71 25.84
CA SER A 429 19.10 4.56 26.88
C SER A 429 18.14 3.44 26.49
N ALA A 430 18.52 2.23 26.86
CA ALA A 430 17.56 1.17 27.09
C ALA A 430 16.71 1.58 28.30
N ILE A 431 15.40 1.38 28.19
CA ILE A 431 14.42 1.31 29.29
C ILE A 431 14.28 2.61 30.08
N ASP A 432 13.18 3.35 29.85
CA ASP A 432 12.25 3.68 30.92
C ASP A 432 10.95 4.25 30.34
N GLU A 433 9.85 3.81 30.95
CA GLU A 433 8.51 4.35 30.78
C GLU A 433 8.45 5.75 31.42
N ASP A 434 7.60 6.60 30.84
CA ASP A 434 7.06 7.85 31.41
C ASP A 434 7.80 9.18 31.16
N ASP A 435 6.96 10.22 31.14
CA ASP A 435 7.19 11.66 31.01
C ASP A 435 7.42 12.27 29.61
N GLY A 436 6.34 12.90 29.13
CA GLY A 436 6.38 13.90 28.07
C GLY A 436 7.08 15.17 28.54
N SER A 437 8.18 15.51 27.89
CA SER A 437 8.65 16.90 27.78
C SER A 437 9.52 17.08 26.54
N ASN A 438 9.44 18.29 25.98
CA ASN A 438 9.94 18.73 24.67
C ASN A 438 11.34 18.23 24.28
N ALA A 439 11.46 17.66 23.07
CA ALA A 439 12.73 17.39 22.43
C ALA A 439 13.30 18.69 21.82
N ASP A 440 13.94 19.50 22.66
CA ASP A 440 14.81 20.59 22.20
C ASP A 440 16.18 19.99 21.79
N ALA A 441 16.26 19.46 20.57
CA ALA A 441 17.51 18.95 20.01
C ALA A 441 18.37 20.12 19.52
N GLY A 442 19.08 20.75 20.46
CA GLY A 442 20.00 21.85 20.20
C GLY A 442 21.15 21.46 19.26
N MET A 443 21.01 21.85 17.99
CA MET A 443 22.09 21.84 16.99
C MET A 443 23.08 22.97 17.32
N THR A 444 24.26 22.63 17.83
CA THR A 444 25.33 23.60 18.16
C THR A 444 26.25 23.75 16.95
N ALA A 445 26.11 24.85 16.21
CA ALA A 445 26.89 25.12 15.00
C ALA A 445 28.30 25.61 15.33
N ASN A 446 29.32 24.94 14.79
CA ASN A 446 30.63 25.54 14.52
C ASN A 446 30.51 26.34 13.21
N ALA A 447 30.06 27.60 13.28
CA ALA A 447 29.90 28.45 12.09
C ALA A 447 30.56 29.83 12.28
N PRO A 448 31.10 30.46 11.21
CA PRO A 448 31.71 31.79 11.25
C PRO A 448 30.74 32.86 11.77
N LYS A 449 31.23 34.05 12.14
CA LYS A 449 30.40 35.19 12.58
C LYS A 449 29.46 35.63 11.43
N LEU A 450 28.30 34.99 11.33
CA LEU A 450 27.25 35.32 10.38
C LEU A 450 26.60 36.64 10.80
N SER A 451 26.18 37.43 9.80
CA SER A 451 25.35 38.61 10.06
C SER A 451 24.00 38.19 10.67
N PRO A 452 23.31 39.07 11.42
CA PRO A 452 21.98 38.76 11.98
C PRO A 452 20.96 38.27 10.93
N VAL A 453 21.06 38.79 9.70
CA VAL A 453 20.20 38.41 8.57
C VAL A 453 20.55 37.02 8.03
N ALA A 454 21.84 36.69 7.97
CA ALA A 454 22.28 35.36 7.56
C ALA A 454 21.90 34.30 8.61
N ILE A 455 21.85 34.66 9.89
CA ILE A 455 21.31 33.83 10.98
C ILE A 455 19.82 33.57 10.76
N GLN A 456 19.02 34.58 10.44
CA GLN A 456 17.59 34.41 10.13
C GLN A 456 17.36 33.48 8.92
N LEU A 457 18.13 33.64 7.84
CA LEU A 457 18.04 32.75 6.67
C LEU A 457 18.40 31.31 7.04
N ARG A 458 19.47 31.11 7.82
CA ARG A 458 19.88 29.79 8.31
C ARG A 458 18.76 29.15 9.14
N ASP A 459 18.18 29.88 10.09
CA ASP A 459 17.16 29.36 10.99
C ASP A 459 15.88 29.00 10.23
N LEU A 460 15.48 29.82 9.24
CA LEU A 460 14.39 29.49 8.32
C LEU A 460 14.65 28.18 7.56
N LEU A 461 15.84 27.99 7.01
CA LEU A 461 16.18 26.77 6.27
C LEU A 461 16.23 25.56 7.21
N CYS A 462 16.70 25.72 8.45
CA CYS A 462 16.59 24.69 9.49
C CYS A 462 15.13 24.29 9.73
N SER A 463 14.20 25.24 9.86
CA SER A 463 12.78 24.97 10.05
C SER A 463 12.15 24.20 8.87
N VAL A 464 12.57 24.48 7.63
CA VAL A 464 12.15 23.71 6.44
C VAL A 464 12.58 22.23 6.55
N TYR A 465 13.84 21.99 6.95
CA TYR A 465 14.36 20.64 7.12
C TYR A 465 13.75 19.92 8.32
N ARG A 466 13.45 20.63 9.42
CA ARG A 466 12.75 20.13 10.61
C ARG A 466 11.27 19.85 10.40
N GLY A 467 10.73 20.21 9.23
CA GLY A 467 9.36 19.89 8.85
C GLY A 467 8.30 20.79 9.46
N GLU A 468 8.68 21.94 10.02
CA GLU A 468 7.75 22.95 10.55
C GLU A 468 6.77 23.47 9.49
N PHE A 469 7.15 23.36 8.20
CA PHE A 469 6.34 23.77 7.04
C PHE A 469 5.80 22.61 6.20
N ASP A 470 5.84 21.37 6.70
CA ASP A 470 5.40 20.17 5.95
C ASP A 470 3.94 20.25 5.52
N ALA A 471 3.08 20.86 6.34
CA ALA A 471 1.67 21.07 6.02
C ALA A 471 1.50 21.91 4.73
N CYS A 472 2.26 22.99 4.60
CA CYS A 472 2.19 23.88 3.43
C CYS A 472 2.72 23.16 2.17
N PHE A 473 3.82 22.41 2.30
CA PHE A 473 4.37 21.61 1.21
C PHE A 473 3.45 20.46 0.78
N LYS A 474 2.70 19.84 1.71
CA LYS A 474 1.70 18.80 1.40
C LYS A 474 0.52 19.35 0.59
N GLN A 475 0.09 20.58 0.86
CA GLN A 475 -0.98 21.22 0.09
C GLN A 475 -0.54 21.64 -1.32
N GLY A 476 0.77 21.59 -1.62
CA GLY A 476 1.32 22.05 -2.90
C GLY A 476 1.26 23.56 -3.06
N ASN A 477 0.98 24.29 -1.99
CA ASN A 477 0.84 25.73 -1.97
C ASN A 477 2.18 26.37 -1.54
N LEU A 478 3.17 26.32 -2.45
CA LEU A 478 4.50 26.91 -2.26
C LEU A 478 4.41 28.40 -1.91
N GLU A 479 3.37 29.05 -2.42
CA GLU A 479 3.04 30.45 -2.20
C GLU A 479 2.63 30.72 -0.75
N GLN A 480 1.72 29.92 -0.21
CA GLN A 480 1.32 30.00 1.20
C GLN A 480 2.46 29.60 2.14
N ALA A 481 3.25 28.59 1.79
CA ALA A 481 4.44 28.20 2.56
C ALA A 481 5.39 29.39 2.74
N ALA A 482 5.68 30.13 1.65
CA ALA A 482 6.54 31.31 1.71
C ALA A 482 5.92 32.44 2.55
N ARG A 483 4.60 32.63 2.52
CA ARG A 483 3.90 33.63 3.35
C ARG A 483 3.91 33.26 4.84
N ASP A 484 3.67 32.00 5.19
CA ASP A 484 3.67 31.52 6.58
C ASP A 484 5.09 31.58 7.18
N MET A 485 6.11 31.32 6.35
CA MET A 485 7.52 31.51 6.70
C MET A 485 7.86 32.99 6.97
N LEU A 486 7.28 33.92 6.21
CA LEU A 486 7.44 35.35 6.46
C LEU A 486 6.69 35.80 7.72
N ALA A 487 5.51 35.25 7.99
CA ALA A 487 4.71 35.58 9.16
C ALA A 487 5.30 35.04 10.48
N SER A 488 5.97 33.89 10.46
CA SER A 488 6.63 33.31 11.64
C SER A 488 7.90 34.07 12.10
N THR A 489 8.42 34.99 11.29
CA THR A 489 9.50 35.91 11.70
C THR A 489 9.03 37.12 12.54
N ALA A 490 7.76 37.14 12.96
CA ALA A 490 7.06 38.33 13.47
C ALA A 490 7.47 38.85 14.87
N GLU A 491 8.36 38.19 15.62
CA GLU A 491 8.72 38.66 16.98
C GLU A 491 10.04 39.45 17.07
N GLY A 492 10.78 39.66 15.98
CA GLY A 492 12.03 40.46 16.02
C GLY A 492 12.36 41.15 14.71
N ASP A 493 12.35 42.49 14.73
CA ASP A 493 12.87 43.47 13.75
C ASP A 493 12.77 43.08 12.25
N ARG A 494 11.73 43.60 11.58
CA ARG A 494 11.32 43.29 10.19
C ARG A 494 12.25 43.83 9.09
N THR A 495 13.31 44.54 9.43
CA THR A 495 14.16 45.27 8.47
C THR A 495 14.95 44.38 7.48
N PRO A 496 15.37 43.14 7.79
CA PRO A 496 16.23 42.39 6.86
C PRO A 496 15.54 41.53 5.79
N MET A 497 14.28 41.10 6.01
CA MET A 497 13.55 40.16 5.14
C MET A 497 12.49 40.84 4.25
N GLN A 498 12.34 42.16 4.39
CA GLN A 498 11.53 43.03 3.53
C GLN A 498 11.81 42.87 2.01
N PRO A 499 13.02 42.54 1.55
CA PRO A 499 13.29 42.28 0.13
C PRO A 499 12.72 40.95 -0.37
N LEU A 500 12.45 39.98 0.52
CA LEU A 500 11.80 38.71 0.20
C LEU A 500 10.32 38.94 -0.18
N HIS A 501 9.67 39.93 0.44
CA HIS A 501 8.37 40.44 -0.01
C HIS A 501 8.45 41.07 -1.41
N GLN A 502 9.48 41.88 -1.71
CA GLN A 502 9.60 42.57 -3.00
C GLN A 502 9.98 41.65 -4.17
N ALA A 503 10.85 40.67 -3.93
CA ALA A 503 11.21 39.62 -4.90
C ALA A 503 10.01 38.71 -5.26
N TYR A 504 9.10 38.50 -4.32
CA TYR A 504 7.90 37.68 -4.46
C TYR A 504 6.81 38.35 -5.33
N ASP A 505 6.63 39.67 -5.21
CA ASP A 505 5.74 40.45 -6.10
C ASP A 505 6.23 40.47 -7.57
N GLY A 506 7.52 40.24 -7.80
CA GLY A 506 8.08 40.05 -9.15
C GLY A 506 7.69 38.69 -9.75
N LEU A 507 7.70 37.63 -8.93
CA LEU A 507 7.40 36.26 -9.35
C LEU A 507 5.92 36.06 -9.74
N LEU A 508 5.00 36.67 -8.98
CA LEU A 508 3.55 36.66 -9.26
C LEU A 508 3.22 37.25 -10.63
N ARG A 509 3.99 38.26 -11.07
CA ARG A 509 3.82 38.89 -12.38
C ARG A 509 4.31 38.02 -13.54
N SER A 510 5.35 37.22 -13.33
CA SER A 510 5.89 36.28 -14.33
C SER A 510 5.12 34.95 -14.44
N ALA A 511 4.52 34.45 -13.35
CA ALA A 511 3.78 33.19 -13.34
C ALA A 511 2.41 33.28 -14.06
N ALA A 512 1.81 34.47 -14.09
CA ALA A 512 0.55 34.73 -14.80
C ALA A 512 0.68 34.57 -16.33
N THR A 513 1.89 34.66 -16.90
CA THR A 513 2.10 34.58 -18.35
C THR A 513 2.21 33.14 -18.88
N MET A 514 2.43 32.14 -18.02
CA MET A 514 2.58 30.73 -18.44
C MET A 514 1.29 29.88 -18.31
N ALA A 515 0.23 30.42 -17.69
CA ALA A 515 -1.03 29.70 -17.45
C ALA A 515 -2.07 29.83 -18.57
N VAL A 516 -1.78 30.55 -19.66
CA VAL A 516 -2.73 30.77 -20.77
C VAL A 516 -2.56 29.71 -21.86
N VAL A 517 -2.74 28.42 -21.56
CA VAL A 517 -3.23 27.40 -22.52
C VAL A 517 -3.90 26.26 -21.74
N SER A 518 -5.17 26.47 -21.35
CA SER A 518 -6.26 25.47 -21.37
C SER A 518 -7.40 25.92 -20.43
N SER A 519 -8.27 26.81 -20.91
CA SER A 519 -9.63 27.02 -20.39
C SER A 519 -10.55 25.92 -20.96
N GLU A 520 -11.61 25.41 -20.31
CA GLU A 520 -12.83 26.03 -19.74
C GLU A 520 -13.65 24.96 -18.95
N PRO A 521 -14.82 25.26 -18.33
CA PRO A 521 -15.27 26.47 -17.62
C PRO A 521 -15.84 26.19 -16.21
N ASP A 522 -16.01 27.27 -15.46
CA ASP A 522 -16.52 27.37 -14.08
C ASP A 522 -17.92 26.77 -13.83
N ALA A 523 -18.11 26.24 -12.61
CA ALA A 523 -19.42 26.11 -11.99
C ALA A 523 -19.42 26.81 -10.62
N VAL A 524 -20.02 27.98 -10.61
CA VAL A 524 -20.35 28.78 -9.42
C VAL A 524 -21.34 27.99 -8.55
N GLY A 525 -20.92 27.63 -7.33
CA GLY A 525 -21.76 26.95 -6.34
C GLY A 525 -22.16 27.88 -5.20
N ASN A 526 -23.38 28.39 -5.24
CA ASN A 526 -23.98 29.28 -4.24
C ASN A 526 -23.96 28.69 -2.82
N SER A 527 -23.32 29.40 -1.90
CA SER A 527 -23.47 29.23 -0.45
C SER A 527 -24.74 29.93 0.03
N ARG A 528 -25.88 29.22 0.08
CA ARG A 528 -27.07 29.65 0.84
C ARG A 528 -28.04 28.49 1.10
N ALA A 529 -28.04 28.01 2.35
CA ALA A 529 -29.10 27.30 3.12
C ALA A 529 -28.37 26.54 4.26
N LEU A 530 -28.61 26.68 5.56
CA LEU A 530 -29.78 27.08 6.35
C LEU A 530 -29.33 27.90 7.57
N GLN A 531 -30.03 29.00 7.86
CA GLN A 531 -30.05 29.64 9.17
C GLN A 531 -31.05 28.90 10.08
N ARG A 532 -30.69 28.69 11.35
CA ARG A 532 -31.64 28.72 12.46
C ARG A 532 -31.19 29.80 13.43
N GLU A 533 -32.14 30.68 13.74
CA GLU A 533 -32.01 31.78 14.68
C GLU A 533 -31.80 31.28 16.12
N GLY A 534 -31.08 32.09 16.90
CA GLY A 534 -31.27 32.16 18.35
C GLY A 534 -30.15 31.60 19.22
N SER A 535 -28.98 32.25 19.24
CA SER A 535 -28.30 32.71 20.46
C SER A 535 -26.95 33.35 20.11
N ALA A 536 -26.82 34.63 20.42
CA ALA A 536 -25.57 35.38 20.30
C ALA A 536 -24.77 35.20 21.59
N VAL A 537 -23.55 34.65 21.51
CA VAL A 537 -22.31 35.16 22.16
C VAL A 537 -21.09 34.58 21.38
N SER A 538 -20.09 35.44 21.17
CA SER A 538 -18.78 35.30 20.49
C SER A 538 -17.98 34.01 20.70
N ASP A 539 -17.53 33.36 19.61
CA ASP A 539 -16.35 32.45 19.61
C ASP A 539 -15.88 32.06 18.17
N ASP A 540 -15.11 32.91 17.48
CA ASP A 540 -14.72 32.68 16.08
C ASP A 540 -13.71 31.53 15.87
N GLY A 541 -13.07 31.01 16.93
CA GLY A 541 -12.11 29.89 16.85
C GLY A 541 -12.75 28.49 16.92
N ASN A 542 -13.85 28.35 17.67
CA ASN A 542 -14.51 27.04 17.86
C ASN A 542 -15.32 26.61 16.62
N GLY A 543 -15.84 27.59 15.86
CA GLY A 543 -16.54 27.34 14.59
C GLY A 543 -15.64 26.76 13.50
N GLU A 544 -14.39 27.23 13.41
CA GLU A 544 -13.43 26.75 12.42
C GLU A 544 -12.96 25.31 12.71
N ILE A 545 -12.68 24.99 13.98
CA ILE A 545 -12.32 23.63 14.42
C ILE A 545 -13.46 22.65 14.17
N ARG A 546 -14.70 23.04 14.50
CA ARG A 546 -15.89 22.26 14.19
C ARG A 546 -16.03 22.00 12.69
N GLN A 547 -15.82 23.03 11.86
CA GLN A 547 -15.87 22.88 10.40
C GLN A 547 -14.74 21.96 9.88
N ASN A 548 -13.56 22.00 10.49
CA ASN A 548 -12.45 21.12 10.18
C ASN A 548 -12.75 19.65 10.53
N CYS A 549 -13.35 19.40 11.70
CA CYS A 549 -13.82 18.08 12.10
C CYS A 549 -14.82 17.49 11.09
N LEU A 550 -15.79 18.27 10.63
CA LEU A 550 -16.76 17.85 9.62
C LEU A 550 -16.09 17.56 8.25
N LYS A 551 -15.11 18.38 7.84
CA LYS A 551 -14.34 18.15 6.60
C LYS A 551 -13.52 16.86 6.68
N ARG A 552 -12.83 16.62 7.79
CA ARG A 552 -12.03 15.41 8.04
C ARG A 552 -12.91 14.15 8.08
N ALA A 553 -14.07 14.22 8.73
CA ALA A 553 -15.07 13.15 8.71
C ALA A 553 -15.52 12.81 7.28
N SER A 554 -15.77 13.84 6.45
CA SER A 554 -16.10 13.63 5.03
C SER A 554 -14.99 12.93 4.25
N VAL A 555 -13.73 13.26 4.53
CA VAL A 555 -12.57 12.59 3.92
C VAL A 555 -12.50 11.13 4.37
N GLU A 556 -12.70 10.85 5.66
CA GLU A 556 -12.72 9.47 6.19
C GLU A 556 -13.83 8.63 5.57
N ARG A 557 -15.06 9.14 5.50
CA ARG A 557 -16.15 8.44 4.81
C ARG A 557 -15.80 8.15 3.34
N LYS A 558 -15.20 9.10 2.61
CA LYS A 558 -14.81 8.97 1.19
C LYS A 558 -13.82 7.84 0.93
N LYS A 559 -13.11 7.36 1.95
CA LYS A 559 -12.21 6.20 1.83
C LYS A 559 -12.98 4.90 1.56
N TYR A 560 -14.21 4.79 2.07
CA TYR A 560 -15.01 3.57 2.06
C TYR A 560 -16.28 3.73 1.22
N VAL A 561 -17.03 4.83 1.36
CA VAL A 561 -18.35 5.02 0.73
C VAL A 561 -18.29 6.13 -0.31
N GLN A 562 -18.81 5.85 -1.50
CA GLN A 562 -18.97 6.80 -2.60
C GLN A 562 -20.35 6.69 -3.23
N PHE A 563 -20.79 7.76 -3.89
CA PHE A 563 -22.05 7.78 -4.63
C PHE A 563 -21.81 8.17 -6.09
N VAL A 564 -22.54 7.52 -6.99
CA VAL A 564 -22.55 7.84 -8.42
C VAL A 564 -23.95 8.28 -8.80
N VAL A 565 -24.05 9.39 -9.52
CA VAL A 565 -25.31 9.91 -10.04
C VAL A 565 -25.49 9.43 -11.48
N VAL A 566 -26.64 8.84 -11.76
CA VAL A 566 -27.08 8.45 -13.10
C VAL A 566 -28.40 9.15 -13.44
N PRO A 567 -28.75 9.35 -14.72
CA PRO A 567 -30.02 9.99 -15.08
C PRO A 567 -31.25 9.14 -14.72
N ARG A 568 -31.09 7.81 -14.78
CA ARG A 568 -32.12 6.78 -14.57
C ARG A 568 -31.45 5.43 -14.27
N LEU A 569 -32.19 4.52 -13.62
CA LEU A 569 -31.75 3.14 -13.39
C LEU A 569 -31.96 2.29 -14.65
N ALA A 570 -31.32 2.68 -15.76
CA ALA A 570 -31.28 1.91 -16.99
C ALA A 570 -29.97 1.11 -17.06
N LYS A 571 -30.00 -0.05 -17.70
CA LYS A 571 -28.86 -0.94 -17.83
C LYS A 571 -27.59 -0.23 -18.32
N SER A 572 -27.69 0.55 -19.39
CA SER A 572 -26.55 1.28 -19.96
C SER A 572 -25.93 2.29 -18.99
N GLU A 573 -26.75 2.89 -18.14
CA GLU A 573 -26.29 3.86 -17.13
C GLU A 573 -25.64 3.15 -15.94
N LEU A 574 -26.18 2.00 -15.54
CA LEU A 574 -25.59 1.13 -14.51
C LEU A 574 -24.24 0.57 -14.97
N ASP A 575 -24.12 0.17 -16.23
CA ASP A 575 -22.84 -0.23 -16.83
C ASP A 575 -21.81 0.91 -16.77
N ALA A 576 -22.22 2.13 -17.14
CA ALA A 576 -21.35 3.29 -17.10
C ALA A 576 -20.94 3.66 -15.66
N ALA A 577 -21.88 3.60 -14.70
CA ALA A 577 -21.63 3.84 -13.29
C ALA A 577 -20.66 2.80 -12.71
N PHE A 578 -20.88 1.52 -13.01
CA PHE A 578 -20.01 0.44 -12.59
C PHE A 578 -18.62 0.53 -13.23
N ALA A 579 -18.53 0.87 -14.52
CA ALA A 579 -17.27 1.02 -15.23
C ALA A 579 -16.37 2.11 -14.65
N ARG A 580 -16.96 3.19 -14.12
CA ARG A 580 -16.26 4.28 -13.43
C ARG A 580 -16.03 4.02 -11.94
N SER A 581 -16.65 2.98 -11.38
CA SER A 581 -16.50 2.65 -9.96
C SER A 581 -15.12 2.03 -9.68
N GLY A 582 -14.52 2.39 -8.53
CA GLY A 582 -13.28 1.76 -8.06
C GLY A 582 -13.45 0.26 -7.71
N ILE A 583 -14.70 -0.19 -7.57
CA ILE A 583 -15.08 -1.57 -7.22
C ILE A 583 -14.88 -2.53 -8.41
N ARG A 584 -14.84 -2.03 -9.65
CA ARG A 584 -14.61 -2.87 -10.84
C ARG A 584 -13.29 -3.64 -10.77
N ASN A 585 -12.24 -3.01 -10.25
CA ASN A 585 -10.88 -3.56 -10.20
C ASN A 585 -10.48 -4.06 -8.80
N ALA A 586 -11.39 -4.05 -7.82
CA ALA A 586 -11.11 -4.32 -6.41
C ALA A 586 -10.87 -5.81 -6.08
N GLN A 587 -10.60 -6.66 -7.06
CA GLN A 587 -10.59 -8.11 -6.88
C GLN A 587 -9.17 -8.67 -6.74
N THR A 588 -8.90 -9.34 -5.61
CA THR A 588 -7.58 -9.92 -5.27
C THR A 588 -7.68 -11.32 -4.65
N GLY A 589 -8.40 -12.26 -5.28
CA GLY A 589 -8.35 -13.68 -4.89
C GLY A 589 -9.71 -14.36 -4.71
N LYS A 590 -9.67 -15.60 -4.19
CA LYS A 590 -10.87 -16.46 -4.06
C LYS A 590 -11.84 -16.02 -2.96
N ASP A 591 -11.33 -15.38 -1.91
CA ASP A 591 -12.08 -15.00 -0.69
C ASP A 591 -12.42 -13.51 -0.66
N SER A 592 -12.51 -12.88 -1.84
CA SER A 592 -12.79 -11.45 -1.99
C SER A 592 -14.03 -11.24 -2.84
N HIS A 593 -15.21 -11.29 -2.21
CA HIS A 593 -16.49 -11.19 -2.89
C HIS A 593 -16.95 -9.77 -3.12
N ARG A 594 -17.60 -9.55 -4.27
CA ARG A 594 -18.30 -8.29 -4.59
C ARG A 594 -19.79 -8.54 -4.55
N LEU A 595 -20.52 -7.70 -3.83
CA LEU A 595 -21.97 -7.80 -3.72
C LEU A 595 -22.63 -6.74 -4.59
N PHE A 596 -23.62 -7.16 -5.37
CA PHE A 596 -24.51 -6.29 -6.12
C PHE A 596 -25.87 -6.35 -5.44
N VAL A 597 -26.34 -5.22 -4.92
CA VAL A 597 -27.52 -5.15 -4.07
C VAL A 597 -28.57 -4.26 -4.69
N CYS A 598 -29.81 -4.73 -4.68
CA CYS A 598 -31.00 -3.98 -5.03
C CYS A 598 -32.12 -4.28 -4.03
N CYS A 599 -32.64 -3.25 -3.37
CA CYS A 599 -33.77 -3.28 -2.47
C CYS A 599 -34.93 -2.53 -3.14
N ALA A 600 -35.95 -3.27 -3.57
CA ALA A 600 -37.04 -2.69 -4.34
C ALA A 600 -37.85 -1.63 -3.58
N ASP A 601 -37.93 -1.75 -2.25
CA ASP A 601 -38.58 -0.80 -1.33
C ASP A 601 -37.85 0.56 -1.23
N LEU A 602 -36.64 0.66 -1.78
CA LEU A 602 -35.77 1.85 -1.71
C LEU A 602 -35.60 2.55 -3.07
N ILE A 603 -36.47 2.25 -4.04
CA ILE A 603 -36.45 2.84 -5.37
C ILE A 603 -37.64 3.78 -5.58
N VAL A 604 -38.83 3.37 -5.13
CA VAL A 604 -40.08 4.14 -5.22
C VAL A 604 -40.86 4.08 -3.92
N GLU A 605 -41.73 5.05 -3.72
CA GLU A 605 -42.60 5.14 -2.54
C GLU A 605 -44.07 5.25 -2.98
N HIS A 606 -44.99 4.70 -2.17
CA HIS A 606 -46.41 4.76 -2.47
C HIS A 606 -46.94 6.20 -2.40
N PRO A 607 -47.78 6.65 -3.36
CA PRO A 607 -48.14 8.06 -3.52
C PRO A 607 -49.01 8.66 -2.40
N SER A 608 -49.87 7.85 -1.75
CA SER A 608 -50.84 8.34 -0.77
C SER A 608 -50.57 7.89 0.67
N GLU A 609 -50.43 6.57 0.91
CA GLU A 609 -50.26 6.00 2.26
C GLU A 609 -48.94 5.23 2.41
N PRO A 610 -47.76 5.82 2.15
CA PRO A 610 -46.49 5.09 2.16
C PRO A 610 -46.04 4.57 3.53
N TRP A 611 -46.58 5.10 4.63
CA TRP A 611 -46.37 4.57 5.98
C TRP A 611 -47.05 3.21 6.22
N ILE A 612 -47.99 2.81 5.36
CA ILE A 612 -48.73 1.54 5.42
C ILE A 612 -48.43 0.68 4.18
N ARG A 613 -48.50 1.27 2.98
CA ARG A 613 -48.45 0.52 1.72
C ARG A 613 -47.04 0.50 1.14
N SER A 614 -46.62 -0.68 0.68
CA SER A 614 -45.46 -0.81 -0.19
C SER A 614 -45.84 -0.66 -1.65
N GLN A 615 -44.94 -0.11 -2.45
CA GLN A 615 -45.02 -0.07 -3.90
C GLN A 615 -43.67 -0.53 -4.45
N GLY A 616 -43.69 -1.45 -5.41
CA GLY A 616 -42.50 -1.84 -6.15
C GLY A 616 -42.22 -0.91 -7.33
N PRO A 617 -41.00 -0.93 -7.90
CA PRO A 617 -40.66 -0.21 -9.12
C PRO A 617 -41.61 -0.56 -10.27
N ASP A 618 -41.75 0.36 -11.22
CA ASP A 618 -42.44 0.07 -12.47
C ASP A 618 -41.75 -1.06 -13.25
N GLU A 619 -42.51 -1.74 -14.12
CA GLU A 619 -42.03 -2.92 -14.85
C GLU A 619 -40.78 -2.63 -15.68
N LYS A 620 -40.68 -1.43 -16.27
CA LYS A 620 -39.53 -1.04 -17.10
C LYS A 620 -38.28 -0.89 -16.26
N THR A 621 -38.36 -0.14 -15.16
CA THR A 621 -37.23 0.05 -14.23
C THR A 621 -36.77 -1.30 -13.66
N LEU A 622 -37.71 -2.15 -13.24
CA LEU A 622 -37.39 -3.46 -12.68
C LEU A 622 -36.74 -4.40 -13.73
N THR A 623 -37.20 -4.34 -14.98
CA THR A 623 -36.63 -5.11 -16.10
C THR A 623 -35.20 -4.68 -16.42
N GLU A 624 -34.93 -3.37 -16.50
CA GLU A 624 -33.59 -2.84 -16.76
C GLU A 624 -32.58 -3.24 -15.67
N ILE A 625 -32.99 -3.19 -14.40
CA ILE A 625 -32.17 -3.64 -13.28
C ILE A 625 -31.93 -5.15 -13.36
N ALA A 626 -32.98 -5.94 -13.58
CA ALA A 626 -32.86 -7.41 -13.67
C ALA A 626 -31.97 -7.83 -14.84
N ASP A 627 -32.11 -7.20 -16.00
CA ASP A 627 -31.29 -7.48 -17.18
C ASP A 627 -29.82 -7.06 -16.97
N TRP A 628 -29.57 -5.95 -16.28
CA TRP A 628 -28.22 -5.58 -15.87
C TRP A 628 -27.62 -6.65 -14.93
N PHE A 629 -28.39 -7.07 -13.91
CA PHE A 629 -27.97 -8.13 -13.01
C PHE A 629 -27.64 -9.41 -13.79
N LYS A 630 -28.47 -9.85 -14.75
CA LYS A 630 -28.25 -11.07 -15.56
C LYS A 630 -26.90 -11.12 -16.27
N GLU A 631 -26.39 -9.98 -16.70
CA GLU A 631 -25.14 -9.90 -17.44
C GLU A 631 -23.90 -9.91 -16.55
N MET A 632 -24.05 -9.69 -15.25
CA MET A 632 -22.95 -9.81 -14.29
C MET A 632 -22.46 -11.26 -14.20
N LYS A 633 -21.23 -11.51 -14.64
CA LYS A 633 -20.61 -12.84 -14.72
C LYS A 633 -19.24 -12.92 -14.04
N GLY A 634 -18.91 -11.98 -13.14
CA GLY A 634 -17.65 -12.08 -12.42
C GLY A 634 -17.61 -13.34 -11.57
N GLY A 635 -16.49 -14.06 -11.59
CA GLY A 635 -16.36 -15.37 -10.95
C GLY A 635 -16.47 -15.37 -9.42
N TYR A 636 -16.75 -14.22 -8.79
CA TYR A 636 -16.79 -14.00 -7.34
C TYR A 636 -17.88 -12.99 -6.95
N ASP A 637 -18.84 -12.74 -7.86
CA ASP A 637 -19.90 -11.77 -7.67
C ASP A 637 -21.14 -12.44 -7.04
N TRP A 638 -21.64 -11.83 -5.98
CA TRP A 638 -22.92 -12.16 -5.37
C TRP A 638 -23.96 -11.14 -5.79
N LEU A 639 -25.15 -11.62 -6.13
CA LEU A 639 -26.25 -10.75 -6.54
C LEU A 639 -27.43 -10.94 -5.60
N LEU A 640 -27.90 -9.85 -5.01
CA LEU A 640 -28.96 -9.83 -4.03
C LEU A 640 -30.06 -8.88 -4.50
N LEU A 641 -31.24 -9.44 -4.81
CA LEU A 641 -32.43 -8.69 -5.24
C LEU A 641 -33.52 -8.90 -4.19
N PHE A 642 -33.71 -7.92 -3.31
CA PHE A 642 -34.74 -7.93 -2.28
C PHE A 642 -36.06 -7.41 -2.81
N ASP A 643 -37.16 -8.12 -2.52
CA ASP A 643 -38.49 -7.79 -3.01
C ASP A 643 -39.14 -6.59 -2.28
N GLY A 644 -38.53 -6.10 -1.20
CA GLY A 644 -39.03 -4.96 -0.45
C GLY A 644 -40.35 -5.25 0.28
N ARG A 645 -40.59 -6.52 0.67
CA ARG A 645 -41.84 -6.98 1.30
C ARG A 645 -43.04 -6.76 0.38
N ASN A 646 -42.84 -6.96 -0.92
CA ASN A 646 -43.85 -6.81 -1.96
C ASN A 646 -43.92 -8.06 -2.84
N ARG A 647 -44.96 -8.88 -2.62
CA ARG A 647 -45.15 -10.16 -3.30
C ARG A 647 -45.25 -10.04 -4.83
N GLU A 648 -45.85 -8.97 -5.33
CA GLU A 648 -45.94 -8.73 -6.77
C GLU A 648 -44.54 -8.47 -7.37
N THR A 649 -43.71 -7.70 -6.66
CA THR A 649 -42.32 -7.46 -7.04
C THR A 649 -41.52 -8.75 -7.04
N LEU A 650 -41.68 -9.61 -6.04
CA LEU A 650 -41.05 -10.94 -6.00
C LEU A 650 -41.43 -11.79 -7.23
N GLN A 651 -42.71 -11.87 -7.56
CA GLN A 651 -43.19 -12.65 -8.73
C GLN A 651 -42.59 -12.12 -10.04
N ARG A 652 -42.50 -10.80 -10.18
CA ARG A 652 -41.86 -10.16 -11.34
C ARG A 652 -40.37 -10.45 -11.40
N LEU A 653 -39.66 -10.31 -10.28
CA LEU A 653 -38.23 -10.63 -10.19
C LEU A 653 -37.95 -12.11 -10.50
N GLN A 654 -38.76 -13.04 -9.98
CA GLN A 654 -38.62 -14.48 -10.27
C GLN A 654 -38.80 -14.75 -11.76
N LYS A 655 -39.81 -14.14 -12.39
CA LYS A 655 -40.05 -14.26 -13.84
C LYS A 655 -38.89 -13.66 -14.64
N LEU A 656 -38.43 -12.47 -14.28
CA LEU A 656 -37.33 -11.79 -14.96
C LEU A 656 -36.05 -12.61 -14.83
N MET A 657 -35.71 -13.10 -13.64
CA MET A 657 -34.46 -13.80 -13.36
C MET A 657 -34.49 -15.31 -13.67
N GLN A 658 -35.58 -15.79 -14.28
CA GLN A 658 -35.75 -17.19 -14.65
C GLN A 658 -34.60 -17.70 -15.53
N GLY A 659 -34.13 -18.92 -15.26
CA GLY A 659 -33.09 -19.58 -16.04
C GLY A 659 -31.66 -19.19 -15.67
N ARG A 660 -31.46 -18.24 -14.74
CA ARG A 660 -30.12 -17.95 -14.22
C ARG A 660 -29.64 -19.06 -13.26
N PRO A 661 -28.39 -19.53 -13.38
CA PRO A 661 -27.86 -20.57 -12.50
C PRO A 661 -27.72 -20.11 -11.05
N HIS A 662 -27.73 -21.09 -10.15
CA HIS A 662 -27.51 -20.93 -8.70
C HIS A 662 -28.53 -20.04 -7.97
N LEU A 663 -29.74 -19.86 -8.50
CA LEU A 663 -30.79 -19.14 -7.77
C LEU A 663 -31.04 -19.77 -6.39
N ASN A 664 -31.04 -18.92 -5.36
CA ASN A 664 -31.49 -19.24 -4.01
C ASN A 664 -32.47 -18.16 -3.54
N GLU A 665 -33.44 -18.56 -2.73
CA GLU A 665 -34.35 -17.63 -2.07
C GLU A 665 -33.94 -17.49 -0.61
N LEU A 666 -33.52 -16.28 -0.23
CA LEU A 666 -33.21 -15.93 1.15
C LEU A 666 -34.44 -15.27 1.78
N THR A 667 -34.80 -15.71 2.99
CA THR A 667 -35.97 -15.20 3.71
C THR A 667 -35.53 -14.39 4.94
N LEU A 668 -36.03 -13.16 5.07
CA LEU A 668 -35.84 -12.31 6.24
C LEU A 668 -37.14 -12.27 7.03
N LEU A 669 -37.10 -12.68 8.29
CA LEU A 669 -38.26 -12.72 9.19
C LEU A 669 -38.15 -11.64 10.27
N PHE A 670 -39.01 -10.64 10.15
CA PHE A 670 -39.07 -9.53 11.09
C PHE A 670 -39.95 -9.85 12.31
N VAL A 671 -39.51 -9.42 13.49
CA VAL A 671 -40.27 -9.56 14.75
C VAL A 671 -41.22 -8.38 14.97
N GLY A 672 -42.30 -8.60 15.75
CA GLY A 672 -43.23 -7.53 16.16
C GLY A 672 -44.61 -7.55 15.47
N GLY A 673 -44.78 -8.36 14.41
CA GLY A 673 -46.09 -8.58 13.76
C GLY A 673 -46.50 -7.53 12.73
N GLY A 674 -45.61 -6.58 12.42
CA GLY A 674 -45.77 -5.52 11.40
C GLY A 674 -45.11 -4.25 11.89
N ARG A 675 -44.76 -3.31 10.99
CA ARG A 675 -44.63 -1.92 11.43
C ARG A 675 -45.99 -1.50 11.97
N ALA A 676 -46.04 -0.84 13.14
CA ALA A 676 -47.31 -0.39 13.71
C ALA A 676 -48.04 0.47 12.65
N GLU A 677 -49.16 -0.06 12.15
CA GLU A 677 -50.02 0.55 11.14
C GLU A 677 -51.03 1.44 11.86
N VAL A 678 -51.18 2.67 11.38
CA VAL A 678 -52.14 3.63 11.92
C VAL A 678 -53.55 3.03 11.81
N GLY A 679 -54.15 2.70 12.94
CA GLY A 679 -55.56 2.28 13.02
C GLY A 679 -55.91 0.94 12.35
N ARG A 680 -54.95 0.07 12.00
CA ARG A 680 -55.23 -1.26 11.41
C ARG A 680 -54.45 -2.39 12.09
N THR A 681 -55.06 -2.97 13.10
CA THR A 681 -54.51 -4.05 13.93
C THR A 681 -55.01 -5.42 13.50
N ARG A 682 -54.47 -5.95 12.40
CA ARG A 682 -54.48 -7.41 12.23
C ARG A 682 -53.07 -7.93 12.00
N LYS A 683 -52.43 -8.35 13.09
CA LYS A 683 -51.20 -9.14 13.05
C LYS A 683 -51.54 -10.51 12.45
N VAL A 684 -51.27 -10.69 11.17
CA VAL A 684 -51.48 -11.97 10.47
C VAL A 684 -50.14 -12.70 10.40
N ALA A 685 -50.10 -13.93 10.93
CA ALA A 685 -48.92 -14.79 10.78
C ALA A 685 -48.60 -14.99 9.29
N PHE A 686 -47.33 -14.85 8.92
CA PHE A 686 -46.84 -14.97 7.52
C PHE A 686 -47.44 -13.95 6.54
N GLY A 687 -47.96 -12.81 7.03
CA GLY A 687 -48.32 -11.69 6.17
C GLY A 687 -47.08 -11.08 5.49
N ALA A 688 -47.25 -10.56 4.26
CA ALA A 688 -46.19 -9.92 3.49
C ALA A 688 -45.47 -8.79 4.25
N ASN A 689 -46.12 -8.19 5.24
CA ASN A 689 -45.56 -7.08 6.03
C ASN A 689 -44.37 -7.49 6.92
N ASN A 690 -44.19 -8.78 7.23
CA ASN A 690 -43.16 -9.29 8.16
C ASN A 690 -42.12 -10.21 7.51
N VAL A 691 -42.29 -10.49 6.22
CA VAL A 691 -41.43 -11.41 5.48
C VAL A 691 -40.93 -10.70 4.24
N GLU A 692 -39.61 -10.55 4.15
CA GLU A 692 -38.96 -10.07 2.93
C GLU A 692 -38.22 -11.24 2.29
N THR A 693 -38.32 -11.37 0.97
CA THR A 693 -37.64 -12.42 0.22
C THR A 693 -36.61 -11.78 -0.71
N ALA A 694 -35.39 -12.31 -0.68
CA ALA A 694 -34.34 -11.93 -1.62
C ALA A 694 -34.02 -13.06 -2.58
N LEU A 695 -33.93 -12.75 -3.87
CA LEU A 695 -33.31 -13.66 -4.84
C LEU A 695 -31.80 -13.47 -4.76
N VAL A 696 -31.10 -14.54 -4.36
CA VAL A 696 -29.66 -14.55 -4.14
C VAL A 696 -28.99 -15.46 -5.17
N PHE A 697 -27.99 -14.93 -5.87
CA PHE A 697 -27.19 -15.66 -6.85
C PHE A 697 -25.72 -15.67 -6.42
N PRO A 698 -25.23 -16.78 -5.85
CA PRO A 698 -23.82 -16.98 -5.56
C PRO A 698 -23.00 -17.20 -6.84
N PRO A 699 -21.68 -16.90 -6.78
CA PRO A 699 -20.77 -17.13 -7.90
C PRO A 699 -20.64 -18.61 -8.29
N TRP A 700 -20.89 -19.53 -7.35
CA TRP A 700 -20.83 -20.98 -7.56
C TRP A 700 -22.03 -21.69 -6.91
N PRO A 701 -22.28 -22.97 -7.24
CA PRO A 701 -23.28 -23.76 -6.52
C PRO A 701 -22.98 -23.76 -5.02
N ARG A 702 -24.02 -23.64 -4.18
CA ARG A 702 -23.84 -23.60 -2.71
C ARG A 702 -23.11 -24.82 -2.15
N THR A 703 -23.27 -25.98 -2.77
CA THR A 703 -22.55 -27.22 -2.42
C THR A 703 -21.03 -27.11 -2.54
N SER A 704 -20.55 -26.11 -3.29
CA SER A 704 -19.12 -25.83 -3.48
C SER A 704 -18.59 -24.75 -2.52
N MET A 705 -19.45 -24.20 -1.66
CA MET A 705 -19.11 -23.10 -0.74
C MET A 705 -18.95 -23.63 0.69
N SER A 706 -17.96 -23.12 1.41
CA SER A 706 -17.74 -23.50 2.81
C SER A 706 -18.87 -22.96 3.71
N ALA A 707 -19.46 -23.83 4.52
CA ALA A 707 -20.38 -23.44 5.58
C ALA A 707 -19.65 -22.60 6.63
N LYS A 708 -20.29 -21.54 7.12
CA LYS A 708 -19.80 -20.76 8.27
C LYS A 708 -20.84 -20.73 9.39
N PRO A 709 -20.43 -20.74 10.66
CA PRO A 709 -21.35 -20.56 11.77
C PRO A 709 -22.10 -19.23 11.68
N ARG A 710 -23.40 -19.24 11.97
CA ARG A 710 -24.23 -18.04 12.02
C ARG A 710 -24.22 -17.46 13.43
N THR A 711 -23.84 -16.19 13.56
CA THR A 711 -23.61 -15.54 14.86
C THR A 711 -24.76 -14.65 15.33
N ALA A 712 -25.60 -14.17 14.43
CA ALA A 712 -26.75 -13.32 14.74
C ALA A 712 -27.96 -13.64 13.83
N PHE A 713 -29.14 -13.17 14.23
CA PHE A 713 -30.42 -13.34 13.51
C PHE A 713 -30.74 -14.82 13.21
N ASN A 714 -30.68 -15.63 14.26
CA ASN A 714 -30.77 -17.10 14.23
C ASN A 714 -31.74 -17.70 15.26
N VAL A 715 -32.81 -16.98 15.58
CA VAL A 715 -33.75 -17.33 16.66
C VAL A 715 -34.53 -18.62 16.37
N LEU A 716 -34.67 -19.02 15.10
CA LEU A 716 -35.35 -20.25 14.69
C LEU A 716 -34.40 -21.46 14.60
N GLY A 717 -33.17 -21.33 15.10
CA GLY A 717 -32.19 -22.41 15.12
C GLY A 717 -31.31 -22.47 13.88
N GLU A 718 -31.20 -21.38 13.13
CA GLU A 718 -30.26 -21.27 12.02
C GLU A 718 -28.81 -21.34 12.56
N THR A 719 -28.08 -22.38 12.19
CA THR A 719 -26.73 -22.66 12.74
C THR A 719 -25.62 -22.17 11.83
N SER A 720 -25.89 -21.95 10.53
CA SER A 720 -24.86 -21.64 9.56
C SER A 720 -25.34 -20.84 8.34
N THR A 721 -24.40 -20.50 7.46
CA THR A 721 -24.66 -19.94 6.13
C THR A 721 -25.29 -20.94 5.14
N HIS A 722 -25.49 -22.21 5.55
CA HIS A 722 -26.35 -23.15 4.83
C HIS A 722 -27.84 -22.87 5.05
N ASP A 723 -28.20 -22.20 6.13
CA ASP A 723 -29.57 -21.78 6.37
C ASP A 723 -29.93 -20.60 5.45
N ILE A 724 -31.13 -20.65 4.88
CA ILE A 724 -31.63 -19.64 3.93
C ILE A 724 -32.50 -18.57 4.62
N THR A 725 -32.54 -18.59 5.95
CA THR A 725 -33.40 -17.74 6.74
C THR A 725 -32.55 -16.89 7.69
N TYR A 726 -32.93 -15.63 7.85
CA TYR A 726 -32.49 -14.78 8.95
C TYR A 726 -33.75 -14.46 9.77
N SER A 727 -33.75 -14.81 11.04
CA SER A 727 -34.92 -14.68 11.91
C SER A 727 -34.63 -13.84 13.15
N GLY A 728 -35.69 -13.31 13.78
CA GLY A 728 -35.51 -12.44 14.93
C GLY A 728 -35.11 -11.01 14.56
N ILE A 729 -35.36 -10.57 13.31
CA ILE A 729 -34.87 -9.27 12.83
C ILE A 729 -35.78 -8.15 13.37
N PRO A 730 -35.27 -7.18 14.14
CA PRO A 730 -36.06 -6.02 14.52
C PRO A 730 -36.29 -5.11 13.31
N PHE A 731 -37.44 -4.45 13.24
CA PHE A 731 -37.62 -3.36 12.29
C PHE A 731 -36.68 -2.20 12.65
N ARG A 732 -36.05 -1.59 11.64
CA ARG A 732 -35.33 -0.32 11.83
C ARG A 732 -36.33 0.72 12.36
N SER A 733 -36.05 1.29 13.53
CA SER A 733 -36.90 2.32 14.15
C SER A 733 -37.06 3.51 13.21
N ARG A 734 -38.27 4.08 13.12
CA ARG A 734 -38.49 5.31 12.34
C ARG A 734 -37.71 6.49 12.93
N LYS A 735 -37.38 6.46 14.23
CA LYS A 735 -36.52 7.47 14.89
C LYS A 735 -35.07 7.40 14.43
N ALA A 736 -34.58 6.20 14.11
CA ALA A 736 -33.22 5.96 13.63
C ALA A 736 -32.99 6.29 12.14
N ILE A 737 -34.05 6.55 11.35
CA ILE A 737 -33.92 6.87 9.92
C ILE A 737 -33.57 8.37 9.73
N PRO A 738 -32.54 8.73 8.95
CA PRO A 738 -32.20 10.12 8.71
C PRO A 738 -33.35 10.95 8.12
N ARG A 739 -33.49 12.20 8.60
CA ARG A 739 -34.51 13.15 8.16
C ARG A 739 -34.10 13.88 6.88
N ILE A 740 -35.08 14.25 6.06
CA ILE A 740 -34.90 14.97 4.81
C ILE A 740 -35.89 16.13 4.70
N ALA A 741 -35.47 17.23 4.07
CA ALA A 741 -36.38 18.34 3.79
C ALA A 741 -37.46 17.91 2.79
N GLU A 742 -38.70 18.40 2.95
CA GLU A 742 -39.81 18.04 2.06
C GLU A 742 -39.52 18.30 0.58
N LYS A 743 -38.87 19.44 0.30
CA LYS A 743 -38.45 19.82 -1.06
C LYS A 743 -37.49 18.79 -1.65
N ASP A 744 -36.47 18.39 -0.89
CA ASP A 744 -35.45 17.45 -1.35
C ASP A 744 -36.06 16.06 -1.53
N LYS A 745 -36.95 15.63 -0.62
CA LYS A 745 -37.71 14.38 -0.77
C LYS A 745 -38.54 14.39 -2.06
N ALA A 746 -39.25 15.49 -2.32
CA ALA A 746 -40.08 15.61 -3.52
C ALA A 746 -39.25 15.54 -4.81
N GLU A 747 -38.05 16.08 -4.81
CA GLU A 747 -37.13 15.98 -5.95
C GLU A 747 -36.60 14.55 -6.17
N ILE A 748 -36.32 13.82 -5.08
CA ILE A 748 -35.75 12.47 -5.13
C ILE A 748 -36.80 11.43 -5.51
N VAL A 749 -37.94 11.45 -4.83
CA VAL A 749 -39.03 10.47 -5.01
C VAL A 749 -39.93 10.87 -6.20
N GLY A 750 -39.89 12.13 -6.63
CA GLY A 750 -40.72 12.65 -7.71
C GLY A 750 -42.16 12.97 -7.30
N MET A 751 -42.42 13.04 -6.00
CA MET A 751 -43.75 13.24 -5.42
C MET A 751 -43.70 14.13 -4.18
N SER A 752 -44.63 15.07 -4.05
CA SER A 752 -44.82 15.83 -2.81
C SER A 752 -45.16 14.91 -1.64
N SER A 753 -44.83 15.33 -0.42
CA SER A 753 -45.24 14.64 0.82
C SER A 753 -46.74 14.31 0.75
N PRO A 754 -47.16 13.06 1.05
CA PRO A 754 -48.56 12.67 0.94
C PRO A 754 -49.44 13.51 1.87
N ALA A 755 -50.59 13.96 1.38
CA ALA A 755 -51.59 14.61 2.21
C ALA A 755 -52.15 13.61 3.23
N GLY A 756 -52.23 14.00 4.51
CA GLY A 756 -52.80 13.16 5.57
C GLY A 756 -51.81 12.20 6.25
N VAL A 757 -50.54 12.60 6.40
CA VAL A 757 -49.63 11.91 7.33
C VAL A 757 -50.27 11.92 8.73
N PRO A 758 -50.39 10.77 9.40
CA PRO A 758 -50.96 10.64 10.74
C PRO A 758 -50.39 11.66 11.74
N GLU A 759 -51.25 12.28 12.56
CA GLU A 759 -50.84 13.36 13.48
C GLU A 759 -49.75 12.93 14.46
N ASN A 760 -49.79 11.70 14.96
CA ASN A 760 -48.75 11.14 15.81
C ASN A 760 -47.38 11.03 15.10
N LEU A 761 -47.34 10.84 13.79
CA LEU A 761 -46.09 10.84 13.01
C LEU A 761 -45.59 12.26 12.71
N THR A 762 -46.49 13.23 12.53
CA THR A 762 -46.12 14.64 12.27
C THR A 762 -45.79 15.41 13.54
N GLN A 763 -46.37 15.05 14.69
CA GLN A 763 -46.03 15.62 16.00
C GLN A 763 -44.64 15.18 16.47
N GLU A 764 -44.26 13.92 16.20
CA GLU A 764 -42.95 13.39 16.55
C GLU A 764 -41.82 13.91 15.63
N PHE A 765 -42.11 14.18 14.35
CA PHE A 765 -41.08 14.54 13.37
C PHE A 765 -41.40 15.82 12.58
N SER A 766 -40.55 16.83 12.73
CA SER A 766 -40.68 18.11 11.98
C SER A 766 -40.30 18.01 10.50
N ASN A 767 -39.71 16.90 10.06
CA ASN A 767 -39.28 16.64 8.68
C ASN A 767 -39.53 15.15 8.35
N PRO A 768 -39.87 14.80 7.10
CA PRO A 768 -40.09 13.41 6.70
C PRO A 768 -38.81 12.57 6.66
N ILE A 769 -38.99 11.26 6.55
CA ILE A 769 -37.95 10.29 6.16
C ILE A 769 -37.98 10.04 4.65
N LEU A 770 -36.88 9.55 4.08
CA LEU A 770 -36.81 9.32 2.63
C LEU A 770 -37.79 8.22 2.18
N PHE A 771 -37.68 7.01 2.72
CA PHE A 771 -38.57 5.87 2.40
C PHE A 771 -39.26 5.33 3.66
N TRP A 772 -40.58 5.39 3.69
CA TRP A 772 -41.40 4.90 4.81
C TRP A 772 -41.41 3.37 4.95
N GLN A 773 -41.01 2.64 3.90
CA GLN A 773 -40.94 1.18 3.91
C GLN A 773 -39.54 0.63 4.21
N GLU A 774 -38.54 1.49 4.42
CA GLU A 774 -37.18 1.07 4.75
C GLU A 774 -37.13 0.38 6.12
N ALA A 775 -37.00 -0.95 6.12
CA ALA A 775 -37.19 -1.79 7.32
C ALA A 775 -35.90 -2.44 7.86
N LYS A 776 -34.90 -2.67 7.01
CA LYS A 776 -33.70 -3.46 7.35
C LYS A 776 -32.77 -2.63 8.27
N PRO A 777 -32.41 -3.13 9.47
CA PRO A 777 -31.48 -2.45 10.37
C PRO A 777 -30.03 -2.57 9.86
N VAL A 778 -29.14 -1.73 10.36
CA VAL A 778 -27.71 -1.70 9.96
C VAL A 778 -27.03 -3.01 10.34
N GLU A 779 -27.38 -3.57 11.49
CA GLU A 779 -26.83 -4.80 12.06
C GLU A 779 -27.15 -6.02 11.18
N LEU A 780 -28.32 -6.03 10.53
CA LEU A 780 -28.66 -7.08 9.56
C LEU A 780 -27.71 -7.02 8.36
N TYR A 781 -27.42 -5.82 7.85
CA TYR A 781 -26.46 -5.67 6.77
C TYR A 781 -25.04 -6.05 7.20
N GLU A 782 -24.61 -5.74 8.43
CA GLU A 782 -23.32 -6.21 8.97
C GLU A 782 -23.25 -7.74 8.97
N GLN A 783 -24.29 -8.43 9.43
CA GLN A 783 -24.34 -9.89 9.43
C GLN A 783 -24.33 -10.45 8.00
N LEU A 784 -25.13 -9.90 7.08
CA LEU A 784 -25.14 -10.34 5.67
C LEU A 784 -23.75 -10.17 5.04
N LEU A 785 -23.11 -9.00 5.22
CA LEU A 785 -21.79 -8.72 4.66
C LEU A 785 -20.72 -9.72 5.18
N ALA A 786 -20.79 -10.10 6.46
CA ALA A 786 -19.91 -11.09 7.05
C ALA A 786 -20.17 -12.51 6.49
N ASP A 787 -21.44 -12.90 6.40
CA ASP A 787 -21.86 -14.22 5.91
C ASP A 787 -21.50 -14.42 4.42
N PHE A 788 -21.47 -13.34 3.63
CA PHE A 788 -21.10 -13.36 2.21
C PHE A 788 -19.62 -13.04 1.92
N ASP A 789 -18.75 -12.86 2.93
CA ASP A 789 -17.35 -12.41 2.77
C ASP A 789 -17.19 -11.16 1.88
N ALA A 790 -18.10 -10.20 2.05
CA ALA A 790 -18.12 -9.01 1.22
C ALA A 790 -16.85 -8.16 1.44
N ARG A 791 -16.16 -7.82 0.34
CA ARG A 791 -15.05 -6.85 0.32
C ARG A 791 -15.42 -5.55 -0.36
N SER A 792 -16.45 -5.60 -1.21
CA SER A 792 -17.01 -4.41 -1.84
C SER A 792 -18.47 -4.59 -2.20
N VAL A 793 -19.24 -3.49 -2.17
CA VAL A 793 -20.67 -3.44 -2.44
C VAL A 793 -20.98 -2.42 -3.53
N PHE A 794 -21.71 -2.83 -4.54
CA PHE A 794 -22.32 -1.95 -5.54
C PHE A 794 -23.84 -1.98 -5.34
N ASP A 795 -24.40 -0.89 -4.83
CA ASP A 795 -25.78 -0.78 -4.41
C ASP A 795 -26.57 0.10 -5.38
N VAL A 796 -27.57 -0.46 -6.05
CA VAL A 796 -28.40 0.28 -7.01
C VAL A 796 -29.56 1.02 -6.37
N SER A 797 -29.71 0.91 -5.04
CA SER A 797 -30.85 1.39 -4.25
C SER A 797 -30.39 1.82 -2.84
N PRO A 798 -29.56 2.86 -2.71
CA PRO A 798 -28.87 3.21 -1.47
C PRO A 798 -29.80 3.65 -0.31
N GLY A 799 -31.09 3.89 -0.57
CA GLY A 799 -32.08 4.26 0.45
C GLY A 799 -31.64 5.47 1.27
N SER A 800 -31.78 5.37 2.60
CA SER A 800 -31.23 6.32 3.57
C SER A 800 -29.78 6.05 4.01
N GLY A 801 -29.12 5.03 3.44
CA GLY A 801 -27.70 4.73 3.68
C GLY A 801 -27.43 3.62 4.70
N ALA A 802 -28.41 2.80 5.10
CA ALA A 802 -28.21 1.70 6.06
C ALA A 802 -27.08 0.74 5.69
N LEU A 803 -27.07 0.26 4.43
CA LEU A 803 -26.03 -0.64 3.93
C LEU A 803 -24.67 0.08 3.78
N ALA A 804 -24.68 1.36 3.42
CA ALA A 804 -23.47 2.17 3.36
C ALA A 804 -22.85 2.36 4.76
N GLU A 805 -23.67 2.54 5.78
CA GLU A 805 -23.26 2.61 7.18
C GLU A 805 -22.66 1.29 7.66
N ALA A 806 -23.30 0.15 7.37
CA ALA A 806 -22.74 -1.17 7.65
C ALA A 806 -21.36 -1.36 6.99
N CYS A 807 -21.19 -0.86 5.76
CA CYS A 807 -19.90 -0.88 5.08
C CYS A 807 -18.84 0.00 5.77
N LEU A 808 -19.21 1.18 6.30
CA LEU A 808 -18.30 2.02 7.11
C LEU A 808 -17.88 1.31 8.39
N ARG A 809 -18.84 0.67 9.06
CA ARG A 809 -18.64 -0.08 10.31
C ARG A 809 -17.66 -1.24 10.14
N LEU A 810 -17.65 -1.89 8.97
CA LEU A 810 -16.80 -3.05 8.63
C LEU A 810 -15.57 -2.72 7.78
N GLY A 811 -15.48 -1.50 7.23
CA GLY A 811 -14.35 -1.09 6.41
C GLY A 811 -14.41 -1.64 4.98
N ILE A 812 -15.63 -1.89 4.50
CA ILE A 812 -15.94 -2.45 3.19
C ILE A 812 -16.12 -1.29 2.19
N SER A 813 -15.59 -1.44 0.97
CA SER A 813 -15.78 -0.43 -0.08
C SER A 813 -17.23 -0.45 -0.58
N TYR A 814 -17.89 0.69 -0.63
CA TYR A 814 -19.28 0.82 -1.06
C TYR A 814 -19.43 1.89 -2.14
N VAL A 815 -20.18 1.58 -3.18
CA VAL A 815 -20.63 2.53 -4.20
C VAL A 815 -22.15 2.45 -4.32
N GLY A 816 -22.83 3.54 -3.97
CA GLY A 816 -24.28 3.67 -4.11
C GLY A 816 -24.66 4.43 -5.38
N VAL A 817 -25.67 3.96 -6.11
CA VAL A 817 -26.18 4.63 -7.32
C VAL A 817 -27.43 5.43 -6.98
N THR A 818 -27.45 6.70 -7.39
CA THR A 818 -28.58 7.61 -7.19
C THR A 818 -29.03 8.18 -8.53
N THR A 819 -30.31 8.55 -8.66
CA THR A 819 -30.85 9.13 -9.91
C THR A 819 -30.85 10.66 -9.94
N ARG A 820 -30.49 11.28 -8.80
CA ARG A 820 -30.54 12.73 -8.56
C ARG A 820 -29.33 13.16 -7.75
N MET A 821 -28.76 14.32 -8.10
CA MET A 821 -27.67 14.93 -7.33
C MET A 821 -28.12 15.29 -5.91
N THR A 822 -29.38 15.67 -5.72
CA THR A 822 -29.99 15.95 -4.42
C THR A 822 -29.94 14.73 -3.50
N HIS A 823 -30.18 13.53 -4.03
CA HIS A 823 -30.07 12.29 -3.25
C HIS A 823 -28.62 11.99 -2.84
N ALA A 824 -27.68 12.07 -3.79
CA ALA A 824 -26.26 11.85 -3.50
C ALA A 824 -25.69 12.85 -2.49
N THR A 825 -26.10 14.12 -2.59
CA THR A 825 -25.67 15.18 -1.68
C THR A 825 -26.25 14.96 -0.28
N TRP A 826 -27.55 14.66 -0.18
CA TRP A 826 -28.19 14.37 1.09
C TRP A 826 -27.58 13.13 1.76
N LEU A 827 -27.39 12.02 1.04
CA LEU A 827 -26.74 10.82 1.56
C LEU A 827 -25.29 11.06 2.02
N SER A 828 -24.54 11.86 1.26
CA SER A 828 -23.18 12.24 1.65
C SER A 828 -23.18 12.98 2.98
N ASN A 829 -24.12 13.92 3.18
CA ASN A 829 -24.25 14.67 4.43
C ASN A 829 -24.70 13.80 5.60
N VAL A 830 -25.60 12.84 5.37
CA VAL A 830 -26.02 11.85 6.38
C VAL A 830 -24.82 11.04 6.85
N LEU A 831 -24.07 10.45 5.92
CA LEU A 831 -22.94 9.59 6.27
C LEU A 831 -21.72 10.35 6.77
N ASP A 832 -21.52 11.61 6.36
CA ASP A 832 -20.51 12.51 6.94
C ASP A 832 -20.78 12.75 8.44
N ARG A 833 -22.03 12.68 8.88
CA ARG A 833 -22.38 12.72 10.32
C ARG A 833 -22.17 11.38 10.98
N MET A 834 -22.68 10.29 10.40
CA MET A 834 -22.57 8.94 10.98
C MET A 834 -21.11 8.49 11.20
N VAL A 835 -20.22 8.82 10.26
CA VAL A 835 -18.79 8.47 10.40
C VAL A 835 -18.13 9.11 11.63
N LEU A 836 -18.63 10.25 12.13
CA LEU A 836 -18.13 10.86 13.37
C LEU A 836 -18.34 9.94 14.57
N GLY A 837 -19.49 9.27 14.66
CA GLY A 837 -19.79 8.28 15.69
C GLY A 837 -18.85 7.07 15.62
N HIS A 838 -18.43 6.68 14.42
CA HIS A 838 -17.50 5.57 14.24
C HIS A 838 -16.02 5.97 14.46
N ILE A 839 -15.62 7.20 14.14
CA ILE A 839 -14.29 7.74 14.42
C ILE A 839 -13.97 7.72 15.92
N VAL A 840 -14.99 7.93 16.77
CA VAL A 840 -14.83 7.95 18.23
C VAL A 840 -14.92 6.57 18.89
N MET A 841 -15.21 5.51 18.13
CA MET A 841 -15.47 4.17 18.66
C MET A 841 -14.28 3.23 18.40
N PRO A 842 -13.54 2.81 19.46
CA PRO A 842 -12.42 1.87 19.29
C PRO A 842 -12.85 0.58 18.60
N GLY A 843 -11.98 0.02 17.76
CA GLY A 843 -12.23 -1.19 17.00
C GLY A 843 -12.97 -0.98 15.66
N ARG A 844 -13.50 0.23 15.40
CA ARG A 844 -14.01 0.59 14.08
C ARG A 844 -12.88 0.94 13.11
N PRO A 845 -13.00 0.66 11.79
CA PRO A 845 -11.94 0.93 10.80
C PRO A 845 -11.54 2.40 10.68
N CYS A 846 -12.46 3.32 10.94
CA CYS A 846 -12.22 4.77 10.91
C CYS A 846 -11.80 5.35 12.28
N TYR A 847 -11.60 4.51 13.30
CA TYR A 847 -11.16 4.96 14.61
C TYR A 847 -9.77 5.59 14.54
N GLN A 848 -9.64 6.80 15.08
CA GLN A 848 -8.38 7.53 15.17
C GLN A 848 -8.29 8.15 16.56
N LYS A 849 -7.38 7.67 17.42
CA LYS A 849 -7.30 8.04 18.84
C LYS A 849 -7.26 9.55 19.05
N ASP A 850 -6.40 10.27 18.34
CA ASP A 850 -6.21 11.71 18.52
C ASP A 850 -7.39 12.50 17.93
N PHE A 851 -7.94 12.05 16.80
CA PHE A 851 -9.12 12.70 16.19
C PHE A 851 -10.40 12.47 17.01
N ALA A 852 -10.53 11.30 17.66
CA ALA A 852 -11.66 10.98 18.51
C ALA A 852 -11.79 11.95 19.70
N ALA A 853 -10.67 12.43 20.25
CA ALA A 853 -10.68 13.44 21.31
C ALA A 853 -11.25 14.78 20.80
N GLU A 854 -10.80 15.23 19.63
CA GLU A 854 -11.26 16.48 19.01
C GLU A 854 -12.75 16.44 18.62
N VAL A 855 -13.21 15.32 18.04
CA VAL A 855 -14.64 15.13 17.70
C VAL A 855 -15.52 15.14 18.95
N ARG A 856 -15.08 14.50 20.04
CA ARG A 856 -15.82 14.53 21.32
C ARG A 856 -15.90 15.92 21.93
N THR A 857 -14.90 16.78 21.71
CA THR A 857 -14.90 18.14 22.25
C THR A 857 -15.73 19.10 21.39
N HIS A 858 -15.55 19.08 20.07
CA HIS A 858 -16.08 20.13 19.18
C HIS A 858 -17.36 19.75 18.43
N VAL A 859 -17.75 18.46 18.47
CA VAL A 859 -18.88 17.89 17.71
C VAL A 859 -19.75 16.97 18.58
N SER A 860 -19.72 17.16 19.90
CA SER A 860 -20.45 16.36 20.90
C SER A 860 -21.97 16.38 20.72
N ASP A 861 -22.53 17.48 20.24
CA ASP A 861 -23.96 17.62 19.95
C ASP A 861 -24.42 16.65 18.86
N ILE A 862 -23.61 16.44 17.82
CA ILE A 862 -23.92 15.47 16.75
C ILE A 862 -23.76 14.05 17.28
N LEU A 863 -22.72 13.77 18.07
CA LEU A 863 -22.54 12.45 18.68
C LEU A 863 -23.74 12.08 19.57
N ARG A 864 -24.16 13.01 20.43
CA ARG A 864 -25.33 12.83 21.28
C ARG A 864 -26.60 12.61 20.46
N ALA A 865 -26.81 13.38 19.38
CA ALA A 865 -27.96 13.21 18.52
C ALA A 865 -27.97 11.84 17.80
N LEU A 866 -26.81 11.29 17.45
CA LEU A 866 -26.70 9.95 16.88
C LEU A 866 -27.02 8.86 17.93
N GLU A 867 -26.49 9.00 19.15
CA GLU A 867 -26.76 8.06 20.25
C GLU A 867 -28.24 8.08 20.68
N GLU A 868 -28.85 9.27 20.77
CA GLU A 868 -30.29 9.44 20.99
C GLU A 868 -31.11 8.78 19.87
N ALA A 869 -30.70 8.92 18.60
CA ALA A 869 -31.42 8.31 17.48
C ALA A 869 -31.29 6.77 17.42
N GLU A 870 -30.15 6.20 17.83
CA GLU A 870 -29.94 4.75 17.91
C GLU A 870 -30.69 4.12 19.10
N SER A 871 -30.75 4.81 20.24
CA SER A 871 -31.37 4.33 21.48
C SER A 871 -32.89 4.51 21.54
N ALA A 872 -33.47 5.24 20.59
CA ALA A 872 -34.89 5.58 20.61
C ALA A 872 -35.79 4.44 20.10
N ASP A 873 -36.67 3.97 20.98
CA ASP A 873 -37.76 3.04 20.64
C ASP A 873 -38.61 3.57 19.48
N ASP A 874 -39.09 2.66 18.63
CA ASP A 874 -39.97 3.04 17.52
C ASP A 874 -41.27 3.65 18.06
N ILE A 875 -41.92 4.50 17.26
CA ILE A 875 -43.17 5.15 17.70
C ILE A 875 -44.23 4.08 17.91
N ASP A 876 -44.73 3.95 19.13
CA ASP A 876 -45.90 3.15 19.44
C ASP A 876 -47.13 3.86 18.87
N MET A 877 -47.61 3.34 17.75
CA MET A 877 -48.82 3.83 17.10
C MET A 877 -49.99 3.13 17.80
N ASP A 878 -50.30 3.53 19.04
CA ASP A 878 -51.39 2.92 19.81
C ASP A 878 -52.68 3.01 18.98
N PRO A 879 -53.26 1.87 18.55
CA PRO A 879 -54.47 1.85 17.74
C PRO A 879 -55.72 2.37 18.49
N PHE A 880 -55.61 2.70 19.78
CA PHE A 880 -56.72 3.15 20.63
C PHE A 880 -56.59 4.58 21.17
N ALA A 881 -55.58 5.36 20.75
CA ALA A 881 -55.35 6.70 21.33
C ALA A 881 -56.47 7.74 21.07
N ASP A 882 -57.37 7.49 20.10
CA ASP A 882 -58.53 8.35 19.78
C ASP A 882 -59.89 7.67 20.05
N GLN A 883 -60.01 6.81 21.06
CA GLN A 883 -61.31 6.33 21.59
C GLN A 883 -61.60 6.80 23.00
#